data_AF-V4JII8-F1
#
_entry.id   AF-V4JII8-F1
#
_cell.length_a   1.000
_cell.length_b   1.000
_cell.length_c   1.000
_cell.angle_alpha   90.00
_cell.angle_beta   90.00
_cell.angle_gamma   90.00
#
_symmetry.space_group_name_H-M   'P 1'
#
loop_
_entity.id
_entity.type
_entity.pdbx_description
1 polymer ?
#
loop_
_entity_poly.entity_id
_entity_poly.type
_entity_poly.pdbx_seq_one_letter_code
_entity_poly.pdbx_strand_id
1 'polypeptide(L)'
;MNEASAALAQRAETLRRALNHHNYRYYVLDDPEIPDAEYDRMMRELLELENSNPGLQTPDSPSLRIGAAPSAAFAEIEHRLPMLSLTNALNEAEMRDFDRRVRQGLGVDMVLYSAEPKLDGLAISLVYEHGLLLQAATRGDGYRGEDVTAQIRTVQCVPLRLWDDAKAGRVPELLEVRGEVFLTHTRFQRINAQARAQGKKPFANPRNAAAGSLRQLDPRITAARRLSLFCYGLGALDDASVDADTFDSHSDSLARMAAWGLPVSPEQRRVSGIDACIAYHRDMSRRRDKLDYDIDGVVFKVDRRTDQQRLGFVSRAPRWAIAFKFPAQEELTRVAAVEFRVGRTGTLTPVARLQPVQVGGVIVANATLHNIDEVRRKDVRVGDTVFVRRAGDVIPEVVRVLPEHRPPGALPVKLPTHCPVCSSDIVRAEGEAAARCSGGLFCAAQRKERIRHFASRRAMDIEGLGEKLIDHLVERGLVQDPSDLYRLSLDDYAGMDRMAEKSAQNLLDALQRSRHTTLPRFIYALGIREVGEATAVALADHFGDFNALMQAGMSDFIRCSGMRGIGPKIATALVDYLAKHPDVAADADLTAKTDLAAWLTGLGIRGLNPNVAGRIVEKYPNIAALRAVDADALRGGEQSLIEGVGPIVAEHIVTFFAQMHNREVIARLLDPKIGGIHWREGGNQAHADSNTCVSGLNAFAATKPHAGVMQPLAGKIFVITGKLSRPRDDIKAELRAMGAKVTGSVSRNTDYLLAGDDAGSKLEKAASLGVRVLTEIELARIINRDE
;
A
#
# COMPACT_ATOMS: atom_id res chain seq x y z
N MET A 1 29.50 -45.93 -9.91
CA MET A 1 30.47 -44.81 -9.86
C MET A 1 31.80 -45.35 -9.37
N ASN A 2 32.90 -45.05 -10.05
CA ASN A 2 34.26 -45.44 -9.63
C ASN A 2 34.60 -44.76 -8.28
N GLU A 3 35.32 -45.44 -7.37
CA GLU A 3 35.74 -44.88 -6.07
C GLU A 3 36.51 -43.54 -6.22
N ALA A 4 37.32 -43.41 -7.27
CA ALA A 4 38.02 -42.17 -7.59
C ALA A 4 37.08 -40.99 -7.92
N SER A 5 35.95 -41.25 -8.59
CA SER A 5 34.95 -40.22 -8.91
C SER A 5 34.17 -39.79 -7.67
N ALA A 6 33.90 -40.71 -6.73
CA ALA A 6 33.30 -40.40 -5.45
C ALA A 6 34.23 -39.56 -4.56
N ALA A 7 35.54 -39.84 -4.56
CA ALA A 7 36.53 -39.06 -3.82
C ALA A 7 36.66 -37.62 -4.33
N LEU A 8 36.64 -37.42 -5.67
CA LEU A 8 36.65 -36.08 -6.27
C LEU A 8 35.38 -35.29 -5.95
N ALA A 9 34.21 -35.94 -6.00
CA ALA A 9 32.94 -35.33 -5.61
C ALA A 9 32.94 -34.92 -4.12
N GLN A 10 33.44 -35.78 -3.24
CA GLN A 10 33.57 -35.48 -1.82
C GLN A 10 34.53 -34.32 -1.55
N ARG A 11 35.64 -34.22 -2.29
CA ARG A 11 36.60 -33.12 -2.17
C ARG A 11 35.98 -31.80 -2.65
N ALA A 12 35.31 -31.80 -3.79
CA ALA A 12 34.62 -30.62 -4.32
C ALA A 12 33.56 -30.12 -3.33
N GLU A 13 32.76 -31.02 -2.74
CA GLU A 13 31.77 -30.68 -1.71
C GLU A 13 32.42 -30.11 -0.44
N THR A 14 33.53 -30.68 0.00
CA THR A 14 34.29 -30.19 1.16
C THR A 14 34.82 -28.77 0.91
N LEU A 15 35.37 -28.51 -0.28
CA LEU A 15 35.85 -27.18 -0.68
C LEU A 15 34.70 -26.16 -0.76
N ARG A 16 33.55 -26.54 -1.32
CA ARG A 16 32.36 -25.67 -1.36
C ARG A 16 31.90 -25.27 0.03
N ARG A 17 31.79 -26.23 0.95
CA ARG A 17 31.40 -25.97 2.35
C ARG A 17 32.40 -25.03 3.04
N ALA A 18 33.69 -25.31 2.91
CA ALA A 18 34.74 -24.47 3.50
C ALA A 18 34.72 -23.05 2.94
N LEU A 19 34.65 -22.88 1.62
CA LEU A 19 34.57 -21.58 0.95
C LEU A 19 33.32 -20.81 1.36
N ASN A 20 32.16 -21.46 1.44
CA ASN A 20 30.91 -20.82 1.89
C ASN A 20 30.99 -20.39 3.37
N HIS A 21 31.56 -21.22 4.25
CA HIS A 21 31.80 -20.87 5.64
C HIS A 21 32.70 -19.65 5.77
N HIS A 22 33.85 -19.64 5.09
CA HIS A 22 34.77 -18.49 5.13
C HIS A 22 34.20 -17.24 4.49
N ASN A 23 33.38 -17.37 3.43
CA ASN A 23 32.63 -16.24 2.87
C ASN A 23 31.64 -15.66 3.87
N TYR A 24 30.89 -16.50 4.59
CA TYR A 24 29.99 -16.02 5.64
C TYR A 24 30.77 -15.27 6.73
N ARG A 25 31.86 -15.86 7.23
CA ARG A 25 32.71 -15.23 8.25
C ARG A 25 33.29 -13.88 7.82
N TYR A 26 33.77 -13.79 6.59
CA TYR A 26 34.35 -12.58 6.05
C TYR A 26 33.29 -11.52 5.73
N TYR A 27 32.22 -11.87 5.01
CA TYR A 27 31.26 -10.90 4.46
C TYR A 27 30.04 -10.63 5.34
N VAL A 28 29.72 -11.51 6.28
CA VAL A 28 28.56 -11.39 7.18
C VAL A 28 28.99 -11.05 8.60
N LEU A 29 29.98 -11.78 9.14
CA LEU A 29 30.43 -11.59 10.53
C LEU A 29 31.56 -10.55 10.69
N ASP A 30 32.22 -10.17 9.59
CA ASP A 30 33.42 -9.32 9.59
C ASP A 30 34.54 -9.86 10.51
N ASP A 31 34.66 -11.19 10.60
CA ASP A 31 35.60 -11.89 11.49
C ASP A 31 36.22 -13.09 10.74
N PRO A 32 37.21 -12.88 9.85
CA PRO A 32 37.78 -13.93 9.01
C PRO A 32 38.72 -14.87 9.79
N GLU A 33 38.55 -16.18 9.59
CA GLU A 33 39.39 -17.22 10.22
C GLU A 33 40.68 -17.53 9.45
N ILE A 34 40.73 -17.19 8.16
CA ILE A 34 41.86 -17.49 7.27
C ILE A 34 42.29 -16.26 6.48
N PRO A 35 43.57 -16.16 6.07
CA PRO A 35 44.04 -15.13 5.15
C PRO A 35 43.47 -15.29 3.72
N ASP A 36 43.35 -14.18 3.00
CA ASP A 36 42.87 -14.15 1.59
C ASP A 36 43.63 -15.14 0.68
N ALA A 37 44.94 -15.30 0.88
CA ALA A 37 45.77 -16.22 0.07
C ALA A 37 45.35 -17.70 0.22
N GLU A 38 44.88 -18.11 1.40
CA GLU A 38 44.41 -19.47 1.66
C GLU A 38 43.03 -19.70 1.03
N TYR A 39 42.16 -18.69 1.09
CA TYR A 39 40.87 -18.69 0.39
C TYR A 39 41.07 -18.83 -1.13
N ASP A 40 41.96 -18.03 -1.71
CA ASP A 40 42.28 -18.07 -3.15
C ASP A 40 42.88 -19.41 -3.59
N ARG A 41 43.61 -20.10 -2.70
CA ARG A 41 44.10 -21.46 -2.96
C ARG A 41 42.95 -22.47 -3.04
N MET A 42 42.03 -22.44 -2.08
CA MET A 42 40.86 -23.32 -2.09
C MET A 42 39.94 -23.06 -3.29
N MET A 43 39.75 -21.80 -3.66
CA MET A 43 38.94 -21.42 -4.83
C MET A 43 39.57 -21.93 -6.13
N ARG A 44 40.90 -21.78 -6.29
CA ARG A 44 41.62 -22.32 -7.46
C ARG A 44 41.50 -23.84 -7.54
N GLU A 45 41.65 -24.54 -6.41
CA GLU A 45 41.49 -26.00 -6.36
C GLU A 45 40.07 -26.42 -6.78
N LEU A 46 39.03 -25.73 -6.29
CA LEU A 46 37.65 -26.02 -6.69
C LEU A 46 37.42 -25.78 -8.20
N LEU A 47 37.95 -24.68 -8.74
CA LEU A 47 37.87 -24.37 -10.17
C LEU A 47 38.57 -25.43 -11.03
N GLU A 48 39.76 -25.87 -10.62
CA GLU A 48 40.49 -26.94 -11.30
C GLU A 48 39.68 -28.24 -11.30
N LEU A 49 39.08 -28.60 -10.16
CA LEU A 49 38.26 -29.82 -10.03
C LEU A 49 37.01 -29.78 -10.92
N GLU A 50 36.29 -28.66 -10.93
CA GLU A 50 35.06 -28.49 -11.72
C GLU A 50 35.33 -28.38 -13.22
N ASN A 51 36.39 -27.67 -13.63
CA ASN A 51 36.78 -27.59 -15.03
C ASN A 51 37.24 -28.95 -15.57
N SER A 52 37.97 -29.73 -14.75
CA SER A 52 38.42 -31.08 -15.14
C SER A 52 37.27 -32.10 -15.12
N ASN A 53 36.19 -31.82 -14.38
CA ASN A 53 35.04 -32.71 -14.23
C ASN A 53 33.73 -31.89 -14.27
N PRO A 54 33.22 -31.53 -15.46
CA PRO A 54 32.03 -30.66 -15.58
C PRO A 54 30.80 -31.18 -14.84
N GLY A 55 30.65 -32.51 -14.70
CA GLY A 55 29.56 -33.13 -13.93
C GLY A 55 29.62 -32.90 -12.41
N LEU A 56 30.74 -32.39 -11.88
CA LEU A 56 30.83 -31.99 -10.48
C LEU A 56 30.23 -30.62 -10.23
N GLN A 57 30.16 -29.73 -11.23
CA GLN A 57 29.68 -28.36 -11.04
C GLN A 57 28.20 -28.33 -10.64
N THR A 58 27.89 -27.62 -9.55
CA THR A 58 26.53 -27.49 -9.02
C THR A 58 26.07 -26.03 -9.07
N PRO A 59 24.75 -25.75 -9.21
CA PRO A 59 24.22 -24.38 -9.34
C PRO A 59 24.52 -23.42 -8.17
N ASP A 60 24.94 -23.97 -7.03
CA ASP A 60 25.31 -23.29 -5.78
C ASP A 60 26.82 -23.17 -5.56
N SER A 61 27.64 -23.63 -6.51
CA SER A 61 29.07 -23.57 -6.38
C SER A 61 29.57 -22.11 -6.30
N PRO A 62 30.46 -21.77 -5.36
CA PRO A 62 31.08 -20.45 -5.27
C PRO A 62 31.78 -20.00 -6.57
N SER A 63 32.26 -20.94 -7.39
CA SER A 63 32.88 -20.68 -8.69
C SER A 63 31.92 -20.02 -9.69
N LEU A 64 30.63 -20.32 -9.62
CA LEU A 64 29.58 -19.80 -10.49
C LEU A 64 29.13 -18.37 -10.12
N ARG A 65 29.68 -17.79 -9.04
CA ARG A 65 29.43 -16.38 -8.70
C ARG A 65 30.08 -15.42 -9.70
N ILE A 66 31.02 -15.89 -10.52
CA ILE A 66 31.70 -15.09 -11.54
C ILE A 66 30.82 -15.01 -12.80
N GLY A 67 29.83 -14.12 -12.73
CA GLY A 67 29.12 -13.47 -13.84
C GLY A 67 28.38 -14.37 -14.84
N ALA A 68 27.04 -14.28 -14.85
CA ALA A 68 26.25 -14.70 -16.01
C ALA A 68 26.46 -13.76 -17.21
N ALA A 69 26.13 -14.23 -18.41
CA ALA A 69 26.13 -13.38 -19.61
C ALA A 69 25.22 -12.15 -19.41
N PRO A 70 25.57 -10.96 -19.93
CA PRO A 70 24.74 -9.77 -19.81
C PRO A 70 23.34 -10.02 -20.38
N SER A 71 22.31 -9.62 -19.65
CA SER A 71 20.92 -9.71 -20.09
C SER A 71 20.56 -8.48 -20.95
N ALA A 72 19.64 -8.64 -21.90
CA ALA A 72 19.13 -7.52 -22.69
C ALA A 72 18.16 -6.62 -21.90
N ALA A 73 17.40 -7.21 -20.98
CA ALA A 73 16.43 -6.55 -20.12
C ALA A 73 16.20 -7.37 -18.84
N PHE A 74 15.56 -6.76 -17.84
CA PHE A 74 15.08 -7.46 -16.65
C PHE A 74 13.68 -8.02 -16.91
N ALA A 75 13.46 -9.29 -16.57
CA ALA A 75 12.12 -9.88 -16.58
C ALA A 75 11.32 -9.39 -15.36
N GLU A 76 9.99 -9.35 -15.47
CA GLU A 76 9.12 -9.12 -14.30
C GLU A 76 8.79 -10.44 -13.61
N ILE A 77 8.78 -10.41 -12.28
CA ILE A 77 8.38 -11.53 -11.41
C ILE A 77 7.23 -11.08 -10.53
N GLU A 78 6.22 -11.93 -10.40
CA GLU A 78 5.15 -11.76 -9.43
C GLU A 78 5.57 -12.32 -8.07
N HIS A 79 5.42 -11.52 -7.02
CA HIS A 79 5.73 -11.93 -5.65
C HIS A 79 4.65 -12.89 -5.14
N ARG A 80 5.06 -14.01 -4.54
CA ARG A 80 4.14 -15.00 -3.97
C ARG A 80 3.27 -14.41 -2.86
N LEU A 81 3.85 -13.51 -2.06
CA LEU A 81 3.12 -12.66 -1.13
C LEU A 81 3.45 -11.18 -1.42
N PRO A 82 2.51 -10.24 -1.27
CA PRO A 82 2.80 -8.83 -1.50
C PRO A 82 3.89 -8.27 -0.57
N MET A 83 4.80 -7.47 -1.11
CA MET A 83 5.80 -6.68 -0.40
C MET A 83 5.25 -5.28 -0.07
N LEU A 84 4.52 -5.19 1.04
CA LEU A 84 3.86 -3.96 1.48
C LEU A 84 4.83 -2.93 2.08
N SER A 85 4.36 -1.68 2.22
CA SER A 85 5.11 -0.61 2.89
C SER A 85 4.81 -0.59 4.39
N LEU A 86 5.58 0.19 5.15
CA LEU A 86 5.35 0.42 6.58
C LEU A 86 4.69 1.78 6.80
N THR A 87 3.81 1.86 7.80
CA THR A 87 3.37 3.14 8.37
C THR A 87 4.53 3.77 9.13
N ASN A 88 4.63 5.10 9.12
CA ASN A 88 5.68 5.82 9.83
C ASN A 88 5.16 6.42 11.13
N ALA A 89 6.00 6.44 12.17
CA ALA A 89 5.92 7.35 13.30
C ALA A 89 7.06 8.36 13.20
N LEU A 90 6.76 9.64 13.39
CA LEU A 90 7.72 10.74 13.32
C LEU A 90 8.12 11.28 14.70
N ASN A 91 7.40 10.89 15.74
CA ASN A 91 7.63 11.32 17.12
C ASN A 91 7.16 10.26 18.12
N GLU A 92 7.52 10.44 19.40
CA GLU A 92 7.17 9.50 20.46
C GLU A 92 5.66 9.41 20.71
N ALA A 93 4.88 10.48 20.47
CA ALA A 93 3.43 10.45 20.67
C ALA A 93 2.75 9.52 19.66
N GLU A 94 3.15 9.59 18.38
CA GLU A 94 2.67 8.67 17.34
C GLU A 94 3.07 7.21 17.63
N MET A 95 4.28 6.99 18.15
CA MET A 95 4.74 5.65 18.55
C MET A 95 3.94 5.10 19.74
N ARG A 96 3.63 5.95 20.73
CA ARG A 96 2.75 5.60 21.86
C ARG A 96 1.33 5.30 21.40
N ASP A 97 0.81 6.03 20.41
CA ASP A 97 -0.52 5.77 19.86
C ASP A 97 -0.57 4.44 19.09
N PHE A 98 0.50 4.09 18.37
CA PHE A 98 0.65 2.78 17.75
C PHE A 98 0.59 1.65 18.78
N ASP A 99 1.41 1.72 19.84
CA ASP A 99 1.40 0.72 20.93
C ASP A 99 0.02 0.59 21.58
N ARG A 100 -0.65 1.72 21.85
CA ARG A 100 -2.02 1.73 22.38
C ARG A 100 -3.00 0.97 21.47
N ARG A 101 -2.97 1.21 20.15
CA ARG A 101 -3.84 0.51 19.19
C ARG A 101 -3.54 -0.99 19.13
N VAL A 102 -2.26 -1.37 19.19
CA VAL A 102 -1.83 -2.78 19.21
C VAL A 102 -2.34 -3.47 20.47
N ARG A 103 -2.13 -2.88 21.65
CA ARG A 103 -2.62 -3.39 22.94
C ARG A 103 -4.13 -3.57 22.96
N GLN A 104 -4.87 -2.58 22.47
CA GLN A 104 -6.34 -2.65 22.35
C GLN A 104 -6.78 -3.76 21.38
N GLY A 105 -6.10 -3.90 20.24
CA GLY A 105 -6.41 -4.95 19.26
C GLY A 105 -6.13 -6.36 19.77
N LEU A 106 -5.14 -6.54 20.65
CA LEU A 106 -4.78 -7.83 21.21
C LEU A 106 -5.46 -8.15 22.54
N GLY A 107 -5.92 -7.13 23.28
CA GLY A 107 -6.47 -7.26 24.63
C GLY A 107 -5.40 -7.49 25.69
N VAL A 108 -4.22 -6.87 25.56
CA VAL A 108 -3.06 -7.08 26.45
C VAL A 108 -2.53 -5.76 27.00
N ASP A 109 -1.95 -5.79 28.19
CA ASP A 109 -1.36 -4.60 28.83
C ASP A 109 0.05 -4.27 28.33
N MET A 110 0.77 -5.27 27.84
CA MET A 110 2.14 -5.13 27.37
C MET A 110 2.37 -5.99 26.13
N VAL A 111 3.10 -5.44 25.17
CA VAL A 111 3.42 -6.08 23.90
C VAL A 111 4.91 -6.26 23.78
N LEU A 112 5.32 -7.39 23.24
CA LEU A 112 6.69 -7.70 22.91
C LEU A 112 6.96 -7.32 21.45
N TYR A 113 8.04 -6.59 21.22
CA TYR A 113 8.42 -6.13 19.90
C TYR A 113 9.79 -6.65 19.50
N SER A 114 9.96 -6.97 18.22
CA SER A 114 11.26 -7.09 17.59
C SER A 114 11.64 -5.72 17.03
N ALA A 115 12.79 -5.19 17.45
CA ALA A 115 13.32 -3.90 17.07
C ALA A 115 14.53 -4.07 16.16
N GLU A 116 14.49 -3.45 14.98
CA GLU A 116 15.50 -3.60 13.93
C GLU A 116 15.88 -2.24 13.34
N PRO A 117 17.15 -1.98 12.98
CA PRO A 117 17.50 -0.76 12.26
C PRO A 117 16.78 -0.71 10.92
N LYS A 118 16.21 0.46 10.59
CA LYS A 118 15.57 0.68 9.30
C LYS A 118 16.63 1.04 8.27
N LEU A 119 17.09 0.04 7.54
CA LEU A 119 18.15 0.15 6.54
C LEU A 119 17.74 1.06 5.37
N ASP A 120 18.64 1.92 4.92
CA ASP A 120 18.42 2.79 3.76
C ASP A 120 19.01 2.18 2.48
N GLY A 121 18.25 1.26 1.87
CA GLY A 121 18.69 0.52 0.69
C GLY A 121 17.58 0.27 -0.33
N LEU A 122 17.62 -0.94 -0.91
CA LEU A 122 16.63 -1.47 -1.83
C LEU A 122 16.11 -2.82 -1.32
N ALA A 123 14.80 -2.90 -1.07
CA ALA A 123 14.13 -4.13 -0.68
C ALA A 123 14.24 -5.22 -1.77
N ILE A 124 14.56 -6.44 -1.33
CA ILE A 124 14.73 -7.63 -2.15
C ILE A 124 13.94 -8.80 -1.55
N SER A 125 13.39 -9.66 -2.41
CA SER A 125 12.87 -10.98 -2.07
C SER A 125 13.79 -12.06 -2.65
N LEU A 126 14.15 -13.06 -1.83
CA LEU A 126 14.99 -14.20 -2.18
C LEU A 126 14.18 -15.47 -2.00
N VAL A 127 13.99 -16.24 -3.07
CA VAL A 127 13.25 -17.51 -3.03
C VAL A 127 14.26 -18.65 -3.06
N TYR A 128 14.19 -19.48 -2.02
CA TYR A 128 14.94 -20.72 -1.89
C TYR A 128 13.99 -21.91 -2.05
N GLU A 129 14.42 -22.90 -2.82
CA GLU A 129 13.72 -24.17 -2.98
C GLU A 129 14.67 -25.32 -2.61
N HIS A 130 14.28 -26.17 -1.66
CA HIS A 130 15.14 -27.17 -1.03
C HIS A 130 16.50 -26.60 -0.59
N GLY A 131 16.45 -25.38 -0.02
CA GLY A 131 17.62 -24.63 0.43
C GLY A 131 18.50 -24.04 -0.67
N LEU A 132 18.20 -24.23 -1.96
CA LEU A 132 18.92 -23.62 -3.07
C LEU A 132 18.29 -22.31 -3.52
N LEU A 133 19.10 -21.26 -3.71
CA LEU A 133 18.62 -19.99 -4.24
C LEU A 133 18.10 -20.19 -5.67
N LEU A 134 16.79 -20.10 -5.83
CA LEU A 134 16.11 -20.24 -7.10
C LEU A 134 16.02 -18.89 -7.82
N GLN A 135 15.50 -17.88 -7.11
CA GLN A 135 15.09 -16.61 -7.71
C GLN A 135 15.29 -15.45 -6.74
N ALA A 136 15.60 -14.26 -7.26
CA ALA A 136 15.58 -13.03 -6.49
C ALA A 136 14.90 -11.88 -7.26
N ALA A 137 14.04 -11.14 -6.58
CA ALA A 137 13.25 -10.07 -7.19
C ALA A 137 13.30 -8.77 -6.37
N THR A 138 13.38 -7.62 -7.07
CA THR A 138 13.22 -6.31 -6.42
C THR A 138 11.77 -6.09 -5.98
N ARG A 139 11.51 -5.15 -5.08
CA ARG A 139 10.13 -4.87 -4.63
C ARG A 139 9.19 -4.45 -5.78
N GLY A 140 9.67 -3.66 -6.73
CA GLY A 140 8.85 -2.98 -7.74
C GLY A 140 7.66 -2.23 -7.15
N ASP A 141 6.44 -2.58 -7.56
CA ASP A 141 5.20 -1.95 -7.07
C ASP A 141 4.64 -2.57 -5.78
N GLY A 142 5.24 -3.67 -5.31
CA GLY A 142 4.83 -4.47 -4.16
C GLY A 142 4.20 -5.81 -4.53
N TYR A 143 3.68 -5.96 -5.75
CA TYR A 143 3.13 -7.20 -6.28
C TYR A 143 4.04 -7.79 -7.36
N ARG A 144 4.67 -6.94 -8.16
CA ARG A 144 5.63 -7.33 -9.20
C ARG A 144 6.96 -6.62 -9.01
N GLY A 145 8.03 -7.37 -9.23
CA GLY A 145 9.42 -7.00 -9.11
C GLY A 145 10.22 -7.26 -10.37
N GLU A 146 11.43 -6.72 -10.43
CA GLU A 146 12.40 -7.06 -11.49
C GLU A 146 13.21 -8.29 -11.05
N ASP A 147 13.39 -9.26 -11.94
CA ASP A 147 14.31 -10.39 -11.76
C ASP A 147 15.75 -9.91 -11.71
N VAL A 148 16.37 -10.03 -10.54
CA VAL A 148 17.77 -9.69 -10.30
C VAL A 148 18.56 -10.89 -9.79
N THR A 149 18.10 -12.10 -10.12
CA THR A 149 18.70 -13.36 -9.66
C THR A 149 20.18 -13.44 -10.04
N ALA A 150 20.53 -13.11 -11.28
CA ALA A 150 21.91 -13.13 -11.76
C ALA A 150 22.81 -12.15 -10.98
N GLN A 151 22.28 -10.98 -10.63
CA GLN A 151 22.98 -9.94 -9.88
C GLN A 151 23.14 -10.32 -8.42
N ILE A 152 22.09 -10.88 -7.79
CA ILE A 152 22.11 -11.35 -6.40
C ILE A 152 23.10 -12.51 -6.21
N ARG A 153 23.23 -13.42 -7.19
CA ARG A 153 24.25 -14.49 -7.12
C ARG A 153 25.68 -13.94 -6.97
N THR A 154 25.95 -12.73 -7.45
CA THR A 154 27.26 -12.07 -7.30
C THR A 154 27.50 -11.42 -5.92
N VAL A 155 26.45 -11.29 -5.10
CA VAL A 155 26.52 -10.68 -3.77
C VAL A 155 27.03 -11.71 -2.76
N GLN A 156 28.26 -11.54 -2.30
CA GLN A 156 29.01 -12.55 -1.54
C GLN A 156 28.37 -12.94 -0.20
N CYS A 157 27.69 -12.00 0.47
CA CYS A 157 26.99 -12.27 1.73
C CYS A 157 25.67 -13.06 1.56
N VAL A 158 25.19 -13.27 0.33
CA VAL A 158 23.98 -14.06 0.07
C VAL A 158 24.36 -15.52 -0.14
N PRO A 159 23.91 -16.46 0.70
CA PRO A 159 24.17 -17.88 0.49
C PRO A 159 23.43 -18.39 -0.77
N LEU A 160 24.13 -19.12 -1.65
CA LEU A 160 23.50 -19.80 -2.79
C LEU A 160 22.81 -21.10 -2.36
N ARG A 161 23.31 -21.72 -1.29
CA ARG A 161 22.68 -22.82 -0.57
C ARG A 161 22.63 -22.48 0.91
N LEU A 162 21.47 -22.64 1.52
CA LEU A 162 21.26 -22.50 2.96
C LEU A 162 21.92 -23.66 3.72
N TRP A 163 22.38 -23.38 4.93
CA TRP A 163 22.95 -24.42 5.78
C TRP A 163 21.84 -25.31 6.33
N ASP A 164 21.87 -26.58 5.95
CA ASP A 164 20.97 -27.62 6.43
C ASP A 164 21.76 -28.65 7.24
N ASP A 165 22.32 -28.18 8.37
CA ASP A 165 23.00 -29.05 9.32
C ASP A 165 22.17 -29.22 10.61
N ALA A 166 22.55 -30.21 11.43
CA ALA A 166 21.82 -30.53 12.66
C ALA A 166 21.73 -29.36 13.65
N LYS A 167 22.59 -28.33 13.53
CA LYS A 167 22.54 -27.13 14.37
C LYS A 167 21.67 -26.03 13.76
N ALA A 168 21.66 -25.91 12.43
CA ALA A 168 20.89 -24.92 11.68
C ALA A 168 19.39 -25.25 11.65
N GLY A 169 19.04 -26.55 11.74
CA GLY A 169 17.67 -27.05 11.66
C GLY A 169 17.18 -27.16 10.23
N ARG A 170 16.16 -27.99 10.03
CA ARG A 170 15.66 -28.35 8.68
C ARG A 170 15.23 -27.12 7.90
N VAL A 171 15.78 -26.96 6.70
CA VAL A 171 15.38 -25.90 5.78
C VAL A 171 14.04 -26.27 5.12
N PRO A 172 13.07 -25.34 5.02
CA PRO A 172 11.81 -25.58 4.35
C PRO A 172 12.00 -25.95 2.87
N GLU A 173 11.06 -26.70 2.31
CA GLU A 173 11.05 -27.00 0.87
C GLU A 173 10.92 -25.72 0.05
N LEU A 174 10.09 -24.77 0.47
CA LEU A 174 10.00 -23.44 -0.10
C LEU A 174 10.18 -22.38 0.99
N LEU A 175 11.12 -21.47 0.78
CA LEU A 175 11.39 -20.36 1.69
C LEU A 175 11.63 -19.06 0.91
N GLU A 176 10.74 -18.08 1.08
CA GLU A 176 10.95 -16.71 0.65
C GLU A 176 11.50 -15.87 1.81
N VAL A 177 12.64 -15.23 1.61
CA VAL A 177 13.30 -14.35 2.56
C VAL A 177 13.30 -12.93 2.03
N ARG A 178 12.94 -11.97 2.87
CA ARG A 178 12.94 -10.54 2.56
C ARG A 178 14.09 -9.85 3.25
N GLY A 179 14.77 -8.99 2.51
CA GLY A 179 15.90 -8.23 3.00
C GLY A 179 16.04 -6.88 2.34
N GLU A 180 17.06 -6.14 2.75
CA GLU A 180 17.45 -4.87 2.16
C GLU A 180 18.88 -5.00 1.62
N VAL A 181 19.05 -4.73 0.33
CA VAL A 181 20.37 -4.57 -0.29
C VAL A 181 20.84 -3.14 -0.05
N PHE A 182 22.03 -2.99 0.53
CA PHE A 182 22.60 -1.69 0.86
C PHE A 182 24.09 -1.63 0.53
N LEU A 183 24.67 -0.45 0.73
CA LEU A 183 26.06 -0.17 0.43
C LEU A 183 26.69 0.53 1.63
N THR A 184 27.86 0.04 2.06
CA THR A 184 28.55 0.64 3.19
C THR A 184 29.18 1.99 2.82
N HIS A 185 29.41 2.88 3.78
CA HIS A 185 29.99 4.20 3.52
C HIS A 185 31.35 4.07 2.85
N THR A 186 32.18 3.17 3.34
CA THR A 186 33.50 2.86 2.77
C THR A 186 33.40 2.46 1.29
N ARG A 187 32.49 1.54 0.95
CA ARG A 187 32.30 1.08 -0.43
C ARG A 187 31.69 2.15 -1.33
N PHE A 188 30.79 2.99 -0.78
CA PHE A 188 30.16 4.10 -1.49
C PHE A 188 31.19 5.17 -1.87
N GLN A 189 32.05 5.56 -0.93
CA GLN A 189 33.13 6.52 -1.18
C GLN A 189 34.08 6.02 -2.26
N ARG A 190 34.47 4.74 -2.22
CA ARG A 190 35.31 4.10 -3.25
C ARG A 190 34.67 4.16 -4.64
N ILE A 191 33.38 3.80 -4.74
CA ILE A 191 32.62 3.86 -6.00
C ILE A 191 32.59 5.28 -6.56
N ASN A 192 32.34 6.27 -5.71
CA ASN A 192 32.27 7.67 -6.14
C ASN A 192 33.64 8.24 -6.51
N ALA A 193 34.70 7.84 -5.81
CA ALA A 193 36.08 8.19 -6.18
C ALA A 193 36.44 7.65 -7.58
N GLN A 194 36.11 6.37 -7.84
CA GLN A 194 36.30 5.76 -9.17
C GLN A 194 35.47 6.45 -10.25
N ALA A 195 34.21 6.80 -9.96
CA ALA A 195 33.35 7.52 -10.91
C ALA A 195 33.95 8.88 -11.28
N ARG A 196 34.42 9.66 -10.29
CA ARG A 196 35.09 10.96 -10.51
C ARG A 196 36.36 10.81 -11.33
N ALA A 197 37.20 9.82 -11.02
CA ALA A 197 38.43 9.55 -11.78
C ALA A 197 38.16 9.18 -13.25
N GLN A 198 37.01 8.57 -13.53
CA GLN A 198 36.56 8.24 -14.90
C GLN A 198 35.73 9.35 -15.56
N GLY A 199 35.61 10.54 -14.95
CA GLY A 199 34.77 11.63 -15.47
C GLY A 199 33.26 11.34 -15.47
N LYS A 200 32.82 10.30 -14.75
CA LYS A 200 31.40 9.91 -14.62
C LYS A 200 30.74 10.63 -13.45
N LYS A 201 29.43 10.83 -13.55
CA LYS A 201 28.64 11.43 -12.49
C LYS A 201 28.63 10.51 -11.25
N PRO A 202 29.02 10.98 -10.05
CA PRO A 202 28.94 10.20 -8.83
C PRO A 202 27.50 10.01 -8.37
N PHE A 203 27.25 8.97 -7.57
CA PHE A 203 25.96 8.75 -6.91
C PHE A 203 25.77 9.75 -5.77
N ALA A 204 24.52 10.19 -5.58
CA ALA A 204 24.19 11.19 -4.55
C ALA A 204 24.23 10.61 -3.12
N ASN A 205 23.79 9.37 -2.92
CA ASN A 205 23.75 8.71 -1.61
C ASN A 205 23.91 7.18 -1.75
N PRO A 206 24.21 6.47 -0.65
CA PRO A 206 24.35 5.01 -0.64
C PRO A 206 23.12 4.25 -1.15
N ARG A 207 21.90 4.70 -0.81
CA ARG A 207 20.64 4.09 -1.28
C ARG A 207 20.56 4.03 -2.82
N ASN A 208 20.78 5.17 -3.47
CA ASN A 208 20.76 5.28 -4.93
C ASN A 208 21.92 4.51 -5.57
N ALA A 209 23.08 4.50 -4.91
CA ALA A 209 24.22 3.71 -5.36
C ALA A 209 23.93 2.20 -5.27
N ALA A 210 23.29 1.72 -4.21
CA ALA A 210 22.89 0.33 -4.05
C ALA A 210 21.87 -0.08 -5.13
N ALA A 211 20.80 0.69 -5.30
CA ALA A 211 19.78 0.43 -6.30
C ALA A 211 20.35 0.44 -7.73
N GLY A 212 21.17 1.44 -8.07
CA GLY A 212 21.83 1.53 -9.37
C GLY A 212 22.85 0.41 -9.60
N SER A 213 23.55 -0.02 -8.54
CA SER A 213 24.53 -1.12 -8.61
C SER A 213 23.87 -2.48 -8.77
N LEU A 214 22.70 -2.70 -8.17
CA LEU A 214 21.98 -3.96 -8.30
C LEU A 214 21.30 -4.07 -9.67
N ARG A 215 20.73 -2.97 -10.19
CA ARG A 215 20.00 -2.93 -11.47
C ARG A 215 20.95 -2.73 -12.66
N GLN A 216 21.97 -3.58 -12.76
CA GLN A 216 22.89 -3.63 -13.90
C GLN A 216 22.59 -4.84 -14.78
N LEU A 217 22.38 -4.60 -16.08
CA LEU A 217 22.16 -5.66 -17.07
C LEU A 217 23.34 -6.64 -17.15
N ASP A 218 24.54 -6.17 -16.86
CA ASP A 218 25.74 -6.98 -16.71
C ASP A 218 26.01 -7.26 -15.21
N PRO A 219 25.81 -8.51 -14.73
CA PRO A 219 26.05 -8.88 -13.34
C PRO A 219 27.49 -8.66 -12.88
N ARG A 220 28.47 -8.64 -13.80
CA ARG A 220 29.89 -8.39 -13.47
C ARG A 220 30.09 -6.97 -12.93
N ILE A 221 29.26 -6.01 -13.36
CA ILE A 221 29.26 -4.67 -12.80
C ILE A 221 28.78 -4.74 -11.35
N THR A 222 27.68 -5.44 -11.06
CA THR A 222 27.18 -5.65 -9.69
C THR A 222 28.24 -6.27 -8.79
N ALA A 223 28.91 -7.33 -9.26
CA ALA A 223 29.97 -8.03 -8.54
C ALA A 223 31.08 -7.08 -8.07
N ALA A 224 31.52 -6.17 -8.95
CA ALA A 224 32.58 -5.19 -8.64
C ALA A 224 32.17 -4.16 -7.57
N ARG A 225 30.87 -3.91 -7.41
CA ARG A 225 30.34 -2.92 -6.44
C ARG A 225 30.37 -3.45 -5.00
N ARG A 226 30.45 -4.77 -4.81
CA ARG A 226 30.46 -5.46 -3.50
C ARG A 226 29.28 -5.00 -2.63
N LEU A 227 28.06 -5.32 -3.04
CA LEU A 227 26.86 -5.00 -2.26
C LEU A 227 26.80 -5.80 -0.95
N SER A 228 26.06 -5.29 0.02
CA SER A 228 25.72 -5.98 1.27
C SER A 228 24.21 -6.20 1.36
N LEU A 229 23.78 -7.15 2.19
CA LEU A 229 22.38 -7.46 2.43
C LEU A 229 22.16 -7.78 3.90
N PHE A 230 21.02 -7.35 4.45
CA PHE A 230 20.49 -7.89 5.70
C PHE A 230 19.04 -8.33 5.50
N CYS A 231 18.73 -9.54 5.96
CA CYS A 231 17.40 -10.13 6.00
C CYS A 231 16.62 -9.60 7.20
N TYR A 232 15.33 -9.32 7.00
CA TYR A 232 14.46 -8.74 8.02
C TYR A 232 13.10 -9.43 8.14
N GLY A 233 12.79 -10.42 7.30
CA GLY A 233 11.48 -11.07 7.36
C GLY A 233 11.31 -12.23 6.40
N LEU A 234 10.21 -12.94 6.59
CA LEU A 234 9.80 -14.08 5.78
C LEU A 234 8.65 -13.67 4.84
N GLY A 235 8.64 -14.24 3.65
CA GLY A 235 7.53 -14.20 2.69
C GLY A 235 6.78 -15.52 2.67
N ALA A 236 6.50 -16.05 1.46
CA ALA A 236 5.93 -17.38 1.30
C ALA A 236 6.86 -18.46 1.90
N LEU A 237 6.26 -19.41 2.60
CA LEU A 237 6.96 -20.46 3.33
C LEU A 237 6.08 -21.72 3.30
N ASP A 238 6.69 -22.88 3.09
CA ASP A 238 6.03 -24.17 3.30
C ASP A 238 6.22 -24.66 4.75
N ASP A 239 5.30 -24.27 5.61
CA ASP A 239 5.32 -24.63 7.04
C ASP A 239 5.19 -26.14 7.29
N ALA A 240 4.66 -26.92 6.34
CA ALA A 240 4.50 -28.37 6.51
C ALA A 240 5.84 -29.14 6.54
N SER A 241 6.90 -28.50 6.04
CA SER A 241 8.24 -29.10 5.93
C SER A 241 9.13 -28.87 7.16
N VAL A 242 8.65 -28.12 8.17
CA VAL A 242 9.37 -27.76 9.40
C VAL A 242 8.58 -28.09 10.67
N ASP A 243 9.24 -28.05 11.83
CA ASP A 243 8.56 -28.26 13.12
C ASP A 243 7.62 -27.10 13.44
N ALA A 244 6.47 -27.39 14.07
CA ALA A 244 5.40 -26.40 14.33
C ALA A 244 5.88 -25.15 15.10
N ASP A 245 6.85 -25.30 15.99
CA ASP A 245 7.35 -24.22 16.85
C ASP A 245 8.51 -23.42 16.20
N THR A 246 8.93 -23.77 14.97
CA THR A 246 10.13 -23.21 14.32
C THR A 246 10.03 -21.69 14.11
N PHE A 247 8.81 -21.15 14.01
CA PHE A 247 8.54 -19.74 13.70
C PHE A 247 7.52 -19.09 14.63
N ASP A 248 7.52 -19.43 15.92
CA ASP A 248 6.57 -18.85 16.89
C ASP A 248 6.64 -17.31 16.97
N SER A 249 7.84 -16.76 16.83
CA SER A 249 8.08 -15.31 16.81
C SER A 249 8.91 -14.83 15.62
N HIS A 250 8.83 -13.53 15.38
CA HIS A 250 9.64 -12.82 14.41
C HIS A 250 11.11 -12.85 14.79
N SER A 251 11.44 -12.66 16.07
CA SER A 251 12.81 -12.83 16.55
C SER A 251 13.35 -14.25 16.35
N ASP A 252 12.54 -15.30 16.54
CA ASP A 252 12.95 -16.68 16.26
C ASP A 252 13.17 -16.90 14.75
N SER A 253 12.33 -16.29 13.92
CA SER A 253 12.50 -16.31 12.46
C SER A 253 13.82 -15.67 12.04
N LEU A 254 14.21 -14.53 12.63
CA LEU A 254 15.51 -13.89 12.38
C LEU A 254 16.67 -14.77 12.86
N ALA A 255 16.56 -15.38 14.04
CA ALA A 255 17.57 -16.29 14.57
C ALA A 255 17.75 -17.53 13.67
N ARG A 256 16.65 -18.09 13.15
CA ARG A 256 16.67 -19.22 12.23
C ARG A 256 17.29 -18.85 10.89
N MET A 257 16.95 -17.69 10.33
CA MET A 257 17.60 -17.18 9.12
C MET A 257 19.12 -17.06 9.30
N ALA A 258 19.57 -16.52 10.44
CA ALA A 258 20.98 -16.45 10.78
C ALA A 258 21.63 -17.84 10.87
N ALA A 259 20.95 -18.80 11.49
CA ALA A 259 21.42 -20.17 11.61
C ALA A 259 21.56 -20.87 10.25
N TRP A 260 20.76 -20.49 9.24
CA TRP A 260 20.88 -20.96 7.86
C TRP A 260 21.94 -20.24 7.01
N GLY A 261 22.68 -19.31 7.61
CA GLY A 261 23.74 -18.54 6.94
C GLY A 261 23.26 -17.27 6.24
N LEU A 262 22.02 -16.84 6.46
CA LEU A 262 21.53 -15.56 5.94
C LEU A 262 21.99 -14.41 6.83
N PRO A 263 22.44 -13.28 6.25
CA PRO A 263 22.90 -12.15 7.04
C PRO A 263 21.72 -11.45 7.71
N VAL A 264 21.74 -11.34 9.04
CA VAL A 264 20.78 -10.53 9.81
C VAL A 264 21.52 -9.41 10.53
N SER A 265 20.82 -8.30 10.80
CA SER A 265 21.48 -7.16 11.46
C SER A 265 21.93 -7.54 12.89
N PRO A 266 23.18 -7.25 13.28
CA PRO A 266 23.66 -7.48 14.65
C PRO A 266 23.02 -6.52 15.67
N GLU A 267 22.36 -5.46 15.20
CA GLU A 267 21.71 -4.46 16.05
C GLU A 267 20.28 -4.86 16.45
N GLN A 268 19.75 -5.98 15.93
CA GLN A 268 18.39 -6.42 16.25
C GLN A 268 18.23 -6.76 17.74
N ARG A 269 17.10 -6.37 18.33
CA ARG A 269 16.81 -6.63 19.74
C ARG A 269 15.34 -6.89 19.98
N ARG A 270 15.04 -7.87 20.82
CA ARG A 270 13.70 -8.07 21.39
C ARG A 270 13.48 -7.11 22.56
N VAL A 271 12.42 -6.30 22.52
CA VAL A 271 12.13 -5.25 23.51
C VAL A 271 10.69 -5.35 24.01
N SER A 272 10.47 -5.12 25.30
CA SER A 272 9.16 -5.26 25.94
C SER A 272 8.54 -3.91 26.28
N GLY A 273 7.40 -3.61 25.67
CA GLY A 273 6.64 -2.38 25.90
C GLY A 273 7.23 -1.13 25.24
N ILE A 274 6.40 -0.08 25.21
CA ILE A 274 6.66 1.17 24.50
C ILE A 274 7.89 1.93 24.98
N ASP A 275 8.17 1.95 26.28
CA ASP A 275 9.32 2.70 26.80
C ASP A 275 10.65 2.04 26.42
N ALA A 276 10.69 0.70 26.32
CA ALA A 276 11.83 -0.02 25.79
C ALA A 276 12.03 0.23 24.28
N CYS A 277 10.94 0.34 23.50
CA CYS A 277 11.01 0.76 22.10
C CYS A 277 11.62 2.16 21.96
N ILE A 278 11.16 3.13 22.76
CA ILE A 278 11.69 4.50 22.74
C ILE A 278 13.17 4.52 23.15
N ALA A 279 13.55 3.75 24.18
CA ALA A 279 14.94 3.64 24.62
C ALA A 279 15.85 3.08 23.51
N TYR A 280 15.42 2.03 22.82
CA TYR A 280 16.15 1.46 21.67
C TYR A 280 16.28 2.46 20.53
N HIS A 281 15.19 3.17 20.16
CA HIS A 281 15.23 4.21 19.13
C HIS A 281 16.24 5.32 19.47
N ARG A 282 16.24 5.80 20.72
CA ARG A 282 17.21 6.82 21.18
C ARG A 282 18.64 6.29 21.15
N ASP A 283 18.86 5.03 21.53
CA ASP A 283 20.18 4.41 21.45
C ASP A 283 20.70 4.37 20.00
N MET A 284 19.87 3.86 19.08
CA MET A 284 20.24 3.81 17.67
C MET A 284 20.49 5.18 17.06
N SER A 285 19.69 6.18 17.42
CA SER A 285 19.90 7.56 16.97
C SER A 285 21.27 8.11 17.41
N ARG A 286 21.76 7.75 18.60
CA ARG A 286 23.08 8.22 19.11
C ARG A 286 24.26 7.53 18.42
N ARG A 287 24.08 6.28 18.00
CA ARG A 287 25.13 5.49 17.33
C ARG A 287 25.03 5.51 15.81
N ARG A 288 24.01 6.17 15.24
CA ARG A 288 23.75 6.28 13.80
C ARG A 288 25.03 6.57 12.99
N ASP A 289 25.76 7.61 13.37
CA ASP A 289 26.96 8.06 12.64
C ASP A 289 28.19 7.14 12.83
N LYS A 290 28.10 6.14 13.72
CA LYS A 290 29.15 5.14 13.95
C LYS A 290 28.96 3.87 13.12
N LEU A 291 27.80 3.69 12.50
CA LEU A 291 27.55 2.57 11.60
C LEU A 291 28.21 2.86 10.24
N ASP A 292 28.85 1.86 9.62
CA ASP A 292 29.38 1.97 8.24
C ASP A 292 28.24 1.88 7.20
N TYR A 293 26.98 2.11 7.57
CA TYR A 293 25.83 2.06 6.66
C TYR A 293 24.71 3.00 7.12
N ASP A 294 23.92 3.46 6.16
CA ASP A 294 22.83 4.41 6.42
C ASP A 294 21.58 3.70 6.97
N ILE A 295 21.00 4.31 8.00
CA ILE A 295 19.70 3.98 8.57
C ILE A 295 18.84 5.25 8.66
N ASP A 296 17.53 5.13 8.38
CA ASP A 296 16.57 6.25 8.44
C ASP A 296 15.60 6.16 9.64
N GLY A 297 15.79 5.18 10.52
CA GLY A 297 14.99 4.98 11.72
C GLY A 297 15.15 3.59 12.32
N VAL A 298 14.14 3.17 13.06
CA VAL A 298 13.97 1.82 13.60
C VAL A 298 12.62 1.26 13.15
N VAL A 299 12.58 -0.02 12.80
CA VAL A 299 11.33 -0.75 12.58
C VAL A 299 11.01 -1.54 13.85
N PHE A 300 9.79 -1.37 14.36
CA PHE A 300 9.24 -2.19 15.43
C PHE A 300 8.16 -3.10 14.85
N LYS A 301 8.26 -4.40 15.12
CA LYS A 301 7.29 -5.42 14.72
C LYS A 301 6.79 -6.13 15.96
N VAL A 302 5.47 -6.33 16.10
CA VAL A 302 4.93 -7.21 17.15
C VAL A 302 5.59 -8.58 16.99
N ASP A 303 6.18 -9.10 18.07
CA ASP A 303 7.11 -10.20 17.96
C ASP A 303 6.42 -11.54 17.68
N ARG A 304 5.30 -11.84 18.35
CA ARG A 304 4.55 -13.10 18.13
C ARG A 304 3.84 -13.11 16.78
N ARG A 305 4.03 -14.16 15.97
CA ARG A 305 3.40 -14.25 14.63
C ARG A 305 1.88 -14.42 14.69
N THR A 306 1.37 -15.16 15.68
CA THR A 306 -0.08 -15.30 15.93
C THR A 306 -0.74 -13.95 16.22
N ASP A 307 -0.07 -13.07 16.96
CA ASP A 307 -0.56 -11.71 17.21
C ASP A 307 -0.48 -10.83 15.96
N GLN A 308 0.54 -11.00 15.10
CA GLN A 308 0.59 -10.32 13.79
C GLN A 308 -0.61 -10.72 12.91
N GLN A 309 -0.95 -12.01 12.84
CA GLN A 309 -2.10 -12.53 12.09
C GLN A 309 -3.42 -11.95 12.61
N ARG A 310 -3.61 -11.91 13.94
CA ARG A 310 -4.81 -11.32 14.58
C ARG A 310 -4.97 -9.84 14.28
N LEU A 311 -3.87 -9.08 14.25
CA LEU A 311 -3.90 -7.65 13.94
C LEU A 311 -4.11 -7.38 12.45
N GLY A 312 -3.58 -8.23 11.57
CA GLY A 312 -3.75 -8.13 10.13
C GLY A 312 -3.17 -6.86 9.52
N PHE A 313 -3.79 -6.41 8.42
CA PHE A 313 -3.29 -5.34 7.55
C PHE A 313 -4.32 -4.21 7.38
N VAL A 314 -3.83 -3.03 7.00
CA VAL A 314 -4.60 -2.03 6.24
C VAL A 314 -4.18 -2.12 4.77
N SER A 315 -4.91 -1.46 3.86
CA SER A 315 -4.71 -1.57 2.40
C SER A 315 -3.27 -1.46 1.89
N ARG A 316 -2.36 -0.82 2.62
CA ARG A 316 -0.97 -0.59 2.19
C ARG A 316 0.12 -0.90 3.23
N ALA A 317 -0.25 -1.33 4.44
CA ALA A 317 0.70 -1.55 5.53
C ALA A 317 0.18 -2.54 6.59
N PRO A 318 1.06 -3.29 7.27
CA PRO A 318 0.68 -4.11 8.43
C PRO A 318 0.25 -3.26 9.63
N ARG A 319 -0.76 -3.71 10.39
CA ARG A 319 -1.15 -3.04 11.65
C ARG A 319 -0.19 -3.34 12.81
N TRP A 320 0.64 -4.37 12.65
CA TRP A 320 1.54 -4.92 13.64
C TRP A 320 2.99 -4.45 13.49
N ALA A 321 3.31 -3.60 12.51
CA ALA A 321 4.64 -3.04 12.36
C ALA A 321 4.63 -1.54 12.03
N ILE A 322 5.65 -0.82 12.51
CA ILE A 322 5.79 0.62 12.31
C ILE A 322 7.27 0.99 12.14
N ALA A 323 7.52 1.96 11.26
CA ALA A 323 8.83 2.60 11.09
C ALA A 323 8.88 3.88 11.93
N PHE A 324 9.58 3.84 13.07
CA PHE A 324 9.86 5.03 13.86
C PHE A 324 11.10 5.73 13.30
N LYS A 325 10.87 6.80 12.52
CA LYS A 325 11.94 7.51 11.80
C LYS A 325 12.72 8.44 12.71
N PHE A 326 14.02 8.57 12.44
CA PHE A 326 14.82 9.61 13.07
C PHE A 326 14.36 11.00 12.62
N PRO A 327 14.59 12.04 13.43
CA PRO A 327 14.45 13.41 12.99
C PRO A 327 15.27 13.62 11.72
N ALA A 328 14.63 14.11 10.65
CA ALA A 328 15.33 14.40 9.40
C ALA A 328 16.36 15.52 9.64
N GLN A 329 17.52 15.41 8.98
CA GLN A 329 18.53 16.47 9.01
C GLN A 329 17.94 17.76 8.45
N GLU A 330 18.02 18.83 9.24
CA GLU A 330 17.58 20.17 8.85
C GLU A 330 18.80 21.01 8.48
N GLU A 331 18.72 21.70 7.36
CA GLU A 331 19.78 22.57 6.85
C GLU A 331 19.22 23.95 6.56
N LEU A 332 20.08 24.97 6.69
CA LEU A 332 19.71 26.35 6.41
C LEU A 332 19.96 26.67 4.94
N THR A 333 18.98 27.30 4.31
CA THR A 333 19.15 27.88 2.97
C THR A 333 18.24 29.08 2.77
N ARG A 334 18.40 29.78 1.66
CA ARG A 334 17.63 30.96 1.31
C ARG A 334 16.54 30.66 0.30
N VAL A 335 15.34 31.21 0.51
CA VAL A 335 14.25 31.17 -0.46
C VAL A 335 14.53 32.17 -1.58
N ALA A 336 14.86 31.68 -2.77
CA ALA A 336 15.11 32.51 -3.95
C ALA A 336 13.81 33.00 -4.61
N ALA A 337 12.78 32.15 -4.65
CA ALA A 337 11.46 32.47 -5.18
C ALA A 337 10.41 31.51 -4.61
N VAL A 338 9.13 31.87 -4.74
CA VAL A 338 8.02 30.95 -4.51
C VAL A 338 7.18 30.89 -5.78
N GLU A 339 7.07 29.69 -6.35
CA GLU A 339 6.28 29.42 -7.55
C GLU A 339 5.05 28.59 -7.20
N PHE A 340 3.96 28.79 -7.92
CA PHE A 340 2.76 27.96 -7.76
C PHE A 340 2.66 26.94 -8.90
N ARG A 341 2.79 25.66 -8.56
CA ARG A 341 2.58 24.56 -9.51
C ARG A 341 1.11 24.19 -9.54
N VAL A 342 0.57 23.98 -10.74
CA VAL A 342 -0.82 23.55 -10.95
C VAL A 342 -0.84 22.04 -11.12
N GLY A 343 -1.42 21.32 -10.16
CA GLY A 343 -1.58 19.87 -10.20
C GLY A 343 -2.75 19.40 -11.07
N ARG A 344 -2.91 18.08 -11.20
CA ARG A 344 -3.94 17.43 -12.05
C ARG A 344 -5.37 17.94 -11.84
N THR A 345 -5.75 18.19 -10.59
CA THR A 345 -7.10 18.64 -10.19
C THR A 345 -7.21 20.16 -10.15
N GLY A 346 -6.24 20.86 -10.75
CA GLY A 346 -6.13 22.32 -10.70
C GLY A 346 -5.54 22.86 -9.40
N THR A 347 -5.22 22.00 -8.41
CA THR A 347 -4.65 22.43 -7.11
C THR A 347 -3.36 23.21 -7.30
N LEU A 348 -3.30 24.42 -6.74
CA LEU A 348 -2.10 25.26 -6.73
C LEU A 348 -1.26 24.95 -5.50
N THR A 349 -0.13 24.28 -5.73
CA THR A 349 0.84 23.95 -4.69
C THR A 349 1.99 24.95 -4.72
N PRO A 350 2.19 25.76 -3.66
CA PRO A 350 3.36 26.62 -3.56
C PRO A 350 4.63 25.78 -3.35
N VAL A 351 5.67 26.12 -4.12
CA VAL A 351 6.99 25.47 -4.09
C VAL A 351 8.04 26.56 -3.91
N ALA A 352 8.85 26.45 -2.85
CA ALA A 352 10.00 27.30 -2.64
C ALA A 352 11.13 26.87 -3.58
N ARG A 353 11.60 27.80 -4.41
CA ARG A 353 12.92 27.72 -5.06
C ARG A 353 13.95 28.13 -4.03
N LEU A 354 14.92 27.28 -3.79
CA LEU A 354 15.93 27.47 -2.78
C LEU A 354 17.29 27.71 -3.43
N GLN A 355 18.14 28.47 -2.75
CA GLN A 355 19.57 28.40 -3.03
C GLN A 355 20.01 26.94 -2.81
N PRO A 356 20.71 26.29 -3.76
CA PRO A 356 21.05 24.88 -3.64
C PRO A 356 21.80 24.59 -2.33
N VAL A 357 21.27 23.65 -1.54
CA VAL A 357 21.83 23.25 -0.23
C VAL A 357 21.90 21.73 -0.16
N GLN A 358 22.91 21.18 0.51
CA GLN A 358 23.06 19.73 0.66
C GLN A 358 22.32 19.26 1.91
N VAL A 359 21.27 18.45 1.75
CA VAL A 359 20.45 17.92 2.86
C VAL A 359 20.42 16.41 2.78
N GLY A 360 20.97 15.71 3.77
CA GLY A 360 21.05 14.24 3.76
C GLY A 360 21.72 13.70 2.50
N GLY A 361 22.87 14.28 2.12
CA GLY A 361 23.68 13.89 0.97
C GLY A 361 23.19 14.35 -0.41
N VAL A 362 21.96 14.86 -0.53
CA VAL A 362 21.38 15.29 -1.82
C VAL A 362 21.31 16.82 -1.90
N ILE A 363 21.64 17.39 -3.06
CA ILE A 363 21.44 18.81 -3.32
C ILE A 363 19.93 19.09 -3.49
N VAL A 364 19.37 19.85 -2.56
CA VAL A 364 17.99 20.33 -2.58
C VAL A 364 17.98 21.76 -3.12
N ALA A 365 17.25 21.96 -4.22
CA ALA A 365 17.00 23.28 -4.81
C ALA A 365 15.51 23.66 -4.80
N ASN A 366 14.62 22.74 -4.40
CA ASN A 366 13.19 22.96 -4.34
C ASN A 366 12.63 22.30 -3.08
N ALA A 367 11.72 22.98 -2.38
CA ALA A 367 11.00 22.43 -1.25
C ALA A 367 9.51 22.76 -1.32
N THR A 368 8.67 21.81 -0.91
CA THR A 368 7.22 22.05 -0.84
C THR A 368 6.89 23.01 0.31
N LEU A 369 5.90 23.87 0.08
CA LEU A 369 5.24 24.69 1.09
C LEU A 369 3.82 24.20 1.42
N HIS A 370 3.43 23.05 0.88
CA HIS A 370 2.14 22.38 1.05
C HIS A 370 0.95 23.14 0.45
N ASN A 371 0.56 24.27 1.03
CA ASN A 371 -0.55 25.11 0.57
C ASN A 371 -0.36 26.56 1.05
N ILE A 372 -1.20 27.49 0.59
CA ILE A 372 -1.07 28.91 0.94
C ILE A 372 -1.29 29.18 2.44
N ASP A 373 -2.10 28.38 3.12
CA ASP A 373 -2.32 28.55 4.57
C ASP A 373 -1.07 28.19 5.35
N GLU A 374 -0.35 27.14 4.95
CA GLU A 374 0.95 26.77 5.53
C GLU A 374 2.02 27.84 5.27
N VAL A 375 2.03 28.45 4.08
CA VAL A 375 2.90 29.60 3.77
C VAL A 375 2.63 30.76 4.73
N ARG A 376 1.35 31.07 4.97
CA ARG A 376 0.93 32.14 5.89
C ARG A 376 1.25 31.79 7.34
N ARG A 377 0.97 30.55 7.77
CA ARG A 377 1.22 30.05 9.13
C ARG A 377 2.71 30.09 9.48
N LYS A 378 3.57 29.73 8.53
CA LYS A 378 5.04 29.77 8.68
C LYS A 378 5.63 31.16 8.37
N ASP A 379 4.82 32.10 7.89
CA ASP A 379 5.21 33.43 7.38
C ASP A 379 6.43 33.37 6.44
N VAL A 380 6.42 32.45 5.46
CA VAL A 380 7.52 32.30 4.50
C VAL A 380 7.48 33.42 3.47
N ARG A 381 8.61 34.10 3.27
CA ARG A 381 8.77 35.17 2.29
C ARG A 381 9.94 34.92 1.35
N VAL A 382 9.90 35.54 0.18
CA VAL A 382 11.03 35.49 -0.75
C VAL A 382 12.21 36.24 -0.13
N GLY A 383 13.39 35.62 -0.15
CA GLY A 383 14.62 36.12 0.46
C GLY A 383 14.85 35.67 1.91
N ASP A 384 13.88 35.03 2.55
CA ASP A 384 14.03 34.50 3.91
C ASP A 384 15.07 33.37 3.97
N THR A 385 15.77 33.29 5.10
CA THR A 385 16.54 32.10 5.49
C THR A 385 15.60 31.12 6.17
N VAL A 386 15.59 29.88 5.70
CA VAL A 386 14.67 28.82 6.13
C VAL A 386 15.42 27.55 6.49
N PHE A 387 14.88 26.83 7.47
CA PHE A 387 15.23 25.44 7.70
C PHE A 387 14.52 24.56 6.67
N VAL A 388 15.29 23.74 5.98
CA VAL A 388 14.81 22.78 5.00
C VAL A 388 15.23 21.40 5.44
N ARG A 389 14.31 20.45 5.36
CA ARG A 389 14.58 19.04 5.65
C ARG A 389 13.99 18.16 4.58
N ARG A 390 14.44 16.92 4.51
CA ARG A 390 13.80 15.88 3.68
C ARG A 390 12.80 15.11 4.53
N ALA A 391 11.51 15.41 4.39
CA ALA A 391 10.45 14.69 5.09
C ALA A 391 10.51 13.19 4.72
N GLY A 392 10.66 12.36 5.74
CA GLY A 392 10.85 10.92 5.58
C GLY A 392 12.04 10.54 4.69
N ASP A 393 13.09 11.37 4.64
CA ASP A 393 14.29 11.22 3.80
C ASP A 393 14.03 11.15 2.29
N VAL A 394 12.87 11.65 1.83
CA VAL A 394 12.51 11.65 0.39
C VAL A 394 12.18 13.06 -0.10
N ILE A 395 11.15 13.71 0.46
CA ILE A 395 10.55 14.93 -0.10
C ILE A 395 11.05 16.16 0.67
N PRO A 396 11.74 17.12 0.04
CA PRO A 396 12.17 18.32 0.74
C PRO A 396 10.99 19.25 1.08
N GLU A 397 10.97 19.74 2.32
CA GLU A 397 9.97 20.71 2.81
C GLU A 397 10.63 21.84 3.62
N VAL A 398 10.00 23.01 3.60
CA VAL A 398 10.38 24.12 4.49
C VAL A 398 9.76 23.89 5.86
N VAL A 399 10.59 23.82 6.89
CA VAL A 399 10.17 23.58 8.28
C VAL A 399 9.72 24.86 8.94
N ARG A 400 10.62 25.85 9.00
CA ARG A 400 10.42 27.15 9.64
C ARG A 400 11.36 28.20 9.03
N VAL A 401 11.02 29.46 9.21
CA VAL A 401 11.82 30.64 8.85
C VAL A 401 12.71 31.05 10.03
N LEU A 402 13.86 31.70 9.80
CA LEU A 402 14.57 32.52 10.79
C LEU A 402 14.18 33.99 10.61
N PRO A 403 13.24 34.53 11.41
CA PRO A 403 12.80 35.92 11.28
C PRO A 403 13.93 36.94 11.48
N GLU A 404 14.91 36.63 12.31
CA GLU A 404 16.07 37.47 12.63
C GLU A 404 17.03 37.67 11.44
N HIS A 405 16.99 36.78 10.44
CA HIS A 405 17.75 36.90 9.19
C HIS A 405 16.90 37.44 8.02
N ARG A 406 15.68 37.90 8.28
CA ARG A 406 14.78 38.38 7.24
C ARG A 406 15.34 39.65 6.59
N PRO A 407 15.50 39.68 5.26
CA PRO A 407 15.94 40.89 4.59
C PRO A 407 14.88 42.00 4.70
N PRO A 408 15.29 43.26 4.86
CA PRO A 408 14.37 44.38 4.87
C PRO A 408 13.60 44.46 3.54
N GLY A 409 12.28 44.67 3.62
CA GLY A 409 11.40 44.73 2.44
C GLY A 409 10.85 43.38 1.96
N ALA A 410 11.10 42.26 2.66
CA ALA A 410 10.50 40.97 2.32
C ALA A 410 8.97 41.00 2.41
N LEU A 411 8.29 40.81 1.27
CA LEU A 411 6.84 40.84 1.16
C LEU A 411 6.22 39.45 1.40
N PRO A 412 5.03 39.38 2.04
CA PRO A 412 4.27 38.13 2.16
C PRO A 412 3.93 37.54 0.79
N VAL A 413 4.07 36.23 0.65
CA VAL A 413 3.66 35.50 -0.56
C VAL A 413 2.14 35.54 -0.67
N LYS A 414 1.64 36.03 -1.81
CA LYS A 414 0.21 36.10 -2.10
C LYS A 414 -0.19 34.94 -3.01
N LEU A 415 -1.39 34.40 -2.77
CA LEU A 415 -2.02 33.50 -3.74
C LEU A 415 -2.30 34.29 -5.02
N PRO A 416 -1.92 33.77 -6.20
CA PRO A 416 -2.27 34.43 -7.46
C PRO A 416 -3.79 34.45 -7.64
N THR A 417 -4.31 35.48 -8.29
CA THR A 417 -5.74 35.57 -8.64
C THR A 417 -6.06 34.81 -9.92
N HIS A 418 -5.07 34.64 -10.80
CA HIS A 418 -5.19 33.92 -12.07
C HIS A 418 -4.14 32.80 -12.15
N CYS A 419 -4.51 31.70 -12.79
CA CYS A 419 -3.66 30.55 -12.99
C CYS A 419 -2.39 30.94 -13.76
N PRO A 420 -1.18 30.60 -13.27
CA PRO A 420 0.07 30.96 -13.95
C PRO A 420 0.30 30.21 -15.28
N VAL A 421 -0.57 29.26 -15.62
CA VAL A 421 -0.46 28.44 -16.84
C VAL A 421 -1.51 28.81 -17.89
N CYS A 422 -2.78 28.95 -17.49
CA CYS A 422 -3.87 29.18 -18.44
C CYS A 422 -4.65 30.48 -18.18
N SER A 423 -4.20 31.30 -17.23
CA SER A 423 -4.81 32.57 -16.85
C SER A 423 -6.26 32.52 -16.36
N SER A 424 -6.86 31.34 -16.22
CA SER A 424 -8.20 31.15 -15.63
C SER A 424 -8.21 31.52 -14.15
N ASP A 425 -9.37 31.88 -13.63
CA ASP A 425 -9.53 32.27 -12.22
C ASP A 425 -9.05 31.18 -11.26
N ILE A 426 -8.46 31.63 -10.16
CA ILE A 426 -8.15 30.76 -9.03
C ILE A 426 -9.29 30.85 -8.01
N VAL A 427 -9.97 29.73 -7.83
CA VAL A 427 -11.10 29.60 -6.93
C VAL A 427 -10.67 28.79 -5.70
N ARG A 428 -11.10 29.25 -4.53
CA ARG A 428 -10.94 28.54 -3.27
C ARG A 428 -12.31 28.48 -2.60
N ALA A 429 -12.89 27.29 -2.52
CA ALA A 429 -14.17 27.08 -1.87
C ALA A 429 -14.08 27.33 -0.36
N GLU A 430 -15.17 27.80 0.24
CA GLU A 430 -15.25 28.06 1.67
C GLU A 430 -15.00 26.77 2.47
N GLY A 431 -14.09 26.82 3.45
CA GLY A 431 -13.69 25.66 4.25
C GLY A 431 -12.59 24.77 3.64
N GLU A 432 -12.21 24.95 2.37
CA GLU A 432 -11.11 24.18 1.76
C GLU A 432 -9.75 24.90 1.89
N ALA A 433 -8.69 24.15 2.21
CA ALA A 433 -7.31 24.67 2.27
C ALA A 433 -6.67 24.88 0.88
N ALA A 434 -7.11 24.10 -0.11
CA ALA A 434 -6.53 24.09 -1.45
C ALA A 434 -7.19 25.14 -2.36
N ALA A 435 -6.38 26.03 -2.94
CA ALA A 435 -6.78 26.90 -4.05
C ALA A 435 -6.63 26.16 -5.38
N ARG A 436 -7.55 26.37 -6.33
CA ARG A 436 -7.59 25.63 -7.59
C ARG A 436 -7.79 26.53 -8.80
N CYS A 437 -7.14 26.16 -9.89
CA CYS A 437 -7.40 26.68 -11.22
C CYS A 437 -8.77 26.20 -11.70
N SER A 438 -9.67 27.13 -12.01
CA SER A 438 -10.99 26.84 -12.60
C SER A 438 -10.93 26.39 -14.07
N GLY A 439 -9.76 26.53 -14.70
CA GLY A 439 -9.57 26.29 -16.13
C GLY A 439 -9.74 24.85 -16.60
N GLY A 440 -9.92 23.88 -15.69
CA GLY A 440 -10.25 22.48 -15.99
C GLY A 440 -9.58 21.92 -17.26
N LEU A 441 -10.39 21.66 -18.28
CA LEU A 441 -9.99 21.09 -19.59
C LEU A 441 -9.13 22.04 -20.46
N PHE A 442 -9.27 23.35 -20.27
CA PHE A 442 -8.49 24.37 -20.97
C PHE A 442 -7.09 24.53 -20.37
N CYS A 443 -6.90 24.13 -19.11
CA CYS A 443 -5.61 24.25 -18.46
C CYS A 443 -4.63 23.19 -18.96
N ALA A 444 -3.63 23.61 -19.74
CA ALA A 444 -2.58 22.72 -20.25
C ALA A 444 -1.85 21.94 -19.14
N ALA A 445 -1.64 22.53 -17.96
CA ALA A 445 -1.05 21.84 -16.82
C ALA A 445 -1.93 20.71 -16.28
N GLN A 446 -3.24 20.94 -16.14
CA GLN A 446 -4.18 19.90 -15.73
C GLN A 446 -4.24 18.77 -16.77
N ARG A 447 -4.19 19.12 -18.05
CA ARG A 447 -4.14 18.14 -19.15
C ARG A 447 -2.89 17.27 -19.11
N LYS A 448 -1.71 17.88 -19.03
CA LYS A 448 -0.42 17.19 -18.91
C LYS A 448 -0.42 16.24 -17.71
N GLU A 449 -0.86 16.72 -16.55
CA GLU A 449 -0.93 15.92 -15.33
C GLU A 449 -1.99 14.80 -15.38
N ARG A 450 -3.12 15.01 -16.05
CA ARG A 450 -4.13 13.96 -16.29
C ARG A 450 -3.56 12.85 -17.17
N ILE A 451 -2.87 13.20 -18.26
CA ILE A 451 -2.22 12.23 -19.15
C ILE A 451 -1.12 11.47 -18.40
N ARG A 452 -0.29 12.17 -17.62
CA ARG A 452 0.74 11.55 -16.75
C ARG A 452 0.13 10.56 -15.77
N HIS A 453 -0.98 10.93 -15.12
CA HIS A 453 -1.69 10.04 -14.19
C HIS A 453 -2.25 8.81 -14.90
N PHE A 454 -2.93 9.01 -16.04
CA PHE A 454 -3.47 7.93 -16.86
C PHE A 454 -2.39 6.93 -17.28
N ALA A 455 -1.22 7.44 -17.70
CA ALA A 455 -0.08 6.62 -18.13
C ALA A 455 0.71 5.96 -16.97
N SER A 456 0.46 6.36 -15.72
CA SER A 456 1.27 5.91 -14.58
C SER A 456 1.19 4.40 -14.35
N ARG A 457 2.24 3.84 -13.71
CA ARG A 457 2.38 2.40 -13.45
C ARG A 457 1.18 1.73 -12.76
N ARG A 458 0.46 2.48 -11.91
CA ARG A 458 -0.73 1.98 -11.20
C ARG A 458 -2.05 2.18 -11.95
N ALA A 459 -2.02 2.95 -13.03
CA ALA A 459 -3.17 3.26 -13.87
C ALA A 459 -3.14 2.39 -15.14
N MET A 460 -2.77 2.92 -16.29
CA MET A 460 -2.69 2.15 -17.53
C MET A 460 -1.29 1.59 -17.83
N ASP A 461 -0.27 1.93 -17.02
CA ASP A 461 1.11 1.42 -17.14
C ASP A 461 1.71 1.53 -18.54
N ILE A 462 1.71 2.75 -19.08
CA ILE A 462 2.22 3.03 -20.42
C ILE A 462 3.70 3.40 -20.30
N GLU A 463 4.56 2.40 -20.33
CA GLU A 463 6.01 2.59 -20.33
C GLU A 463 6.48 3.40 -21.54
N GLY A 464 7.50 4.25 -21.32
CA GLY A 464 8.05 5.13 -22.36
C GLY A 464 7.33 6.48 -22.49
N LEU A 465 6.12 6.65 -21.94
CA LEU A 465 5.39 7.92 -21.96
C LEU A 465 5.84 8.86 -20.82
N GLY A 466 7.06 9.40 -20.96
CA GLY A 466 7.70 10.25 -19.95
C GLY A 466 7.20 11.71 -19.92
N GLU A 467 7.57 12.44 -18.86
CA GLU A 467 7.16 13.83 -18.61
C GLU A 467 7.36 14.76 -19.80
N LYS A 468 8.56 14.74 -20.38
CA LYS A 468 8.94 15.59 -21.52
C LYS A 468 8.19 15.26 -22.79
N LEU A 469 7.92 13.97 -23.03
CA LEU A 469 7.18 13.55 -24.22
C LEU A 469 5.73 14.02 -24.12
N ILE A 470 5.09 13.85 -22.96
CA ILE A 470 3.74 14.37 -22.70
C ILE A 470 3.71 15.89 -22.87
N ASP A 471 4.73 16.60 -22.39
CA ASP A 471 4.83 18.04 -22.56
C ASP A 471 4.82 18.44 -24.04
N HIS A 472 5.68 17.82 -24.85
CA HIS A 472 5.75 18.08 -26.29
C HIS A 472 4.45 17.72 -27.02
N LEU A 473 3.83 16.57 -26.69
CA LEU A 473 2.58 16.12 -27.29
C LEU A 473 1.43 17.11 -27.03
N VAL A 474 1.33 17.63 -25.79
CA VAL A 474 0.31 18.61 -25.43
C VAL A 474 0.61 19.98 -26.01
N GLU A 475 1.87 20.42 -26.02
CA GLU A 475 2.28 21.73 -26.56
C GLU A 475 2.11 21.83 -28.07
N ARG A 476 2.35 20.74 -28.81
CA ARG A 476 2.07 20.65 -30.24
C ARG A 476 0.58 20.46 -30.56
N GLY A 477 -0.27 20.31 -29.54
CA GLY A 477 -1.71 20.11 -29.71
C GLY A 477 -2.12 18.74 -30.24
N LEU A 478 -1.19 17.77 -30.28
CA LEU A 478 -1.43 16.41 -30.77
C LEU A 478 -2.26 15.57 -29.79
N VAL A 479 -2.20 15.89 -28.50
CA VAL A 479 -2.96 15.18 -27.46
C VAL A 479 -3.74 16.18 -26.63
N GLN A 480 -5.07 16.06 -26.64
CA GLN A 480 -5.97 16.87 -25.81
C GLN A 480 -6.49 16.09 -24.61
N ASP A 481 -6.67 14.79 -24.77
CA ASP A 481 -7.12 13.88 -23.74
C ASP A 481 -6.49 12.48 -23.92
N PRO A 482 -6.63 11.58 -22.94
CA PRO A 482 -6.00 10.26 -23.01
C PRO A 482 -6.38 9.41 -24.23
N SER A 483 -7.55 9.63 -24.84
CA SER A 483 -7.97 8.84 -26.01
C SER A 483 -7.12 9.14 -27.25
N ASP A 484 -6.56 10.34 -27.35
CA ASP A 484 -5.74 10.73 -28.50
C ASP A 484 -4.40 9.98 -28.55
N LEU A 485 -3.89 9.51 -27.41
CA LEU A 485 -2.67 8.69 -27.35
C LEU A 485 -2.79 7.43 -28.22
N TYR A 486 -3.98 6.85 -28.30
CA TYR A 486 -4.22 5.61 -29.05
C TYR A 486 -4.43 5.84 -30.55
N ARG A 487 -4.46 7.11 -31.00
CA ARG A 487 -4.63 7.49 -32.41
C ARG A 487 -3.34 7.89 -33.10
N LEU A 488 -2.31 8.25 -32.34
CA LEU A 488 -1.03 8.69 -32.89
C LEU A 488 -0.31 7.53 -33.59
N SER A 489 0.26 7.83 -34.75
CA SER A 489 1.02 6.90 -35.57
C SER A 489 2.48 6.78 -35.13
N LEU A 490 3.21 5.82 -35.71
CA LEU A 490 4.64 5.68 -35.49
C LEU A 490 5.40 6.96 -35.87
N ASP A 491 5.01 7.58 -36.99
CA ASP A 491 5.64 8.80 -37.50
C ASP A 491 5.39 10.00 -36.58
N ASP A 492 4.18 10.10 -36.01
CA ASP A 492 3.86 11.16 -35.03
C ASP A 492 4.79 11.08 -33.81
N TYR A 493 5.07 9.87 -33.33
CA TYR A 493 5.98 9.66 -32.21
C TYR A 493 7.45 9.79 -32.59
N ALA A 494 7.87 9.26 -33.74
CA ALA A 494 9.25 9.35 -34.23
C ALA A 494 9.65 10.80 -34.58
N GLY A 495 8.67 11.66 -34.92
CA GLY A 495 8.89 13.10 -35.14
C GLY A 495 9.08 13.94 -33.88
N MET A 496 9.14 13.32 -32.68
CA MET A 496 9.33 14.01 -31.41
C MET A 496 10.81 14.13 -31.02
N ASP A 497 11.14 15.20 -30.29
CA ASP A 497 12.52 15.39 -29.80
C ASP A 497 12.97 14.20 -28.94
N ARG A 498 14.12 13.61 -29.31
CA ARG A 498 14.73 12.43 -28.67
C ARG A 498 13.93 11.12 -28.80
N MET A 499 13.03 11.03 -29.77
CA MET A 499 12.34 9.78 -30.12
C MET A 499 12.90 9.24 -31.44
N ALA A 500 13.54 8.09 -31.40
CA ALA A 500 13.87 7.31 -32.59
C ALA A 500 12.72 6.34 -32.93
N GLU A 501 12.70 5.84 -34.16
CA GLU A 501 11.69 4.88 -34.65
C GLU A 501 11.51 3.68 -33.70
N LYS A 502 12.62 3.12 -33.19
CA LYS A 502 12.57 2.01 -32.22
C LYS A 502 11.91 2.40 -30.89
N SER A 503 12.19 3.58 -30.34
CA SER A 503 11.54 4.03 -29.11
C SER A 503 10.06 4.39 -29.33
N ALA A 504 9.72 4.90 -30.51
CA ALA A 504 8.33 5.14 -30.91
C ALA A 504 7.56 3.82 -31.03
N GLN A 505 8.15 2.80 -31.64
CA GLN A 505 7.55 1.47 -31.72
C GLN A 505 7.36 0.86 -30.32
N ASN A 506 8.36 0.94 -29.44
CA ASN A 506 8.23 0.44 -28.07
C ASN A 506 7.07 1.11 -27.31
N LEU A 507 6.85 2.42 -27.53
CA LEU A 507 5.73 3.15 -26.93
C LEU A 507 4.39 2.72 -27.53
N LEU A 508 4.31 2.51 -28.84
CA LEU A 508 3.10 1.96 -29.48
C LEU A 508 2.78 0.56 -28.95
N ASP A 509 3.78 -0.29 -28.78
CA ASP A 509 3.61 -1.63 -28.19
C ASP A 509 3.13 -1.53 -26.74
N ALA A 510 3.65 -0.59 -25.96
CA ALA A 510 3.18 -0.32 -24.59
C ALA A 510 1.72 0.17 -24.58
N LEU A 511 1.34 1.06 -25.50
CA LEU A 511 -0.04 1.50 -25.69
C LEU A 511 -0.97 0.33 -26.06
N GLN A 512 -0.55 -0.53 -26.98
CA GLN A 512 -1.31 -1.74 -27.34
C GLN A 512 -1.50 -2.67 -26.14
N ARG A 513 -0.44 -2.94 -25.37
CA ARG A 513 -0.55 -3.73 -24.13
C ARG A 513 -1.50 -3.10 -23.12
N SER A 514 -1.45 -1.77 -22.96
CA SER A 514 -2.30 -1.04 -22.01
C SER A 514 -3.80 -1.15 -22.30
N ARG A 515 -4.20 -1.51 -23.53
CA ARG A 515 -5.62 -1.72 -23.88
C ARG A 515 -6.27 -2.81 -23.04
N HIS A 516 -5.49 -3.80 -22.63
CA HIS A 516 -5.93 -4.86 -21.76
C HIS A 516 -5.56 -4.55 -20.31
N THR A 517 -6.55 -4.17 -19.51
CA THR A 517 -6.36 -3.70 -18.13
C THR A 517 -7.37 -4.36 -17.19
N THR A 518 -7.48 -3.86 -15.96
CA THR A 518 -8.53 -4.24 -15.00
C THR A 518 -9.47 -3.07 -14.71
N LEU A 519 -10.73 -3.37 -14.35
CA LEU A 519 -11.71 -2.34 -14.01
C LEU A 519 -11.23 -1.37 -12.90
N PRO A 520 -10.64 -1.84 -11.78
CA PRO A 520 -10.08 -0.93 -10.77
C PRO A 520 -9.01 0.02 -11.33
N ARG A 521 -8.11 -0.48 -12.19
CA ARG A 521 -7.04 0.32 -12.78
C ARG A 521 -7.60 1.37 -13.74
N PHE A 522 -8.61 1.00 -14.53
CA PHE A 522 -9.28 1.94 -15.43
C PHE A 522 -10.01 3.04 -14.64
N ILE A 523 -10.81 2.70 -13.62
CA ILE A 523 -11.48 3.68 -12.74
C ILE A 523 -10.45 4.62 -12.11
N TYR A 524 -9.34 4.07 -11.60
CA TYR A 524 -8.25 4.88 -11.06
C TYR A 524 -7.62 5.79 -12.11
N ALA A 525 -7.40 5.31 -13.34
CA ALA A 525 -6.79 6.06 -14.44
C ALA A 525 -7.62 7.29 -14.87
N LEU A 526 -8.95 7.26 -14.71
CA LEU A 526 -9.83 8.41 -15.02
C LEU A 526 -9.53 9.64 -14.14
N GLY A 527 -8.91 9.44 -12.97
CA GLY A 527 -8.47 10.53 -12.10
C GLY A 527 -9.62 11.31 -11.44
N ILE A 528 -10.71 10.62 -11.11
CA ILE A 528 -11.87 11.19 -10.40
C ILE A 528 -11.40 11.73 -9.03
N ARG A 529 -11.88 12.91 -8.64
CA ARG A 529 -11.47 13.58 -7.40
C ARG A 529 -11.80 12.71 -6.17
N GLU A 530 -10.86 12.61 -5.23
CA GLU A 530 -10.90 11.74 -4.03
C GLU A 530 -10.99 10.23 -4.30
N VAL A 531 -10.99 9.78 -5.56
CA VAL A 531 -10.97 8.36 -5.92
C VAL A 531 -9.53 7.89 -6.04
N GLY A 532 -9.01 7.36 -4.93
CA GLY A 532 -7.72 6.67 -4.90
C GLY A 532 -7.81 5.22 -5.38
N GLU A 533 -6.67 4.53 -5.41
CA GLU A 533 -6.57 3.12 -5.81
C GLU A 533 -7.50 2.20 -5.00
N ALA A 534 -7.51 2.34 -3.67
CA ALA A 534 -8.38 1.53 -2.80
C ALA A 534 -9.86 1.81 -3.05
N THR A 535 -10.22 3.07 -3.28
CA THR A 535 -11.59 3.47 -3.63
C THR A 535 -11.98 2.91 -4.99
N ALA A 536 -11.07 2.91 -5.97
CA ALA A 536 -11.32 2.34 -7.29
C ALA A 536 -11.57 0.82 -7.24
N VAL A 537 -10.84 0.10 -6.38
CA VAL A 537 -11.11 -1.32 -6.09
C VAL A 537 -12.49 -1.48 -5.45
N ALA A 538 -12.80 -0.73 -4.41
CA ALA A 538 -14.10 -0.82 -3.73
C ALA A 538 -15.27 -0.49 -4.66
N LEU A 539 -15.10 0.47 -5.59
CA LEU A 539 -16.10 0.80 -6.62
C LEU A 539 -16.26 -0.34 -7.63
N ALA A 540 -15.15 -0.91 -8.12
CA ALA A 540 -15.19 -2.05 -9.03
C ALA A 540 -15.85 -3.27 -8.39
N ASP A 541 -15.52 -3.58 -7.14
CA ASP A 541 -16.09 -4.72 -6.40
C ASP A 541 -17.59 -4.52 -6.10
N HIS A 542 -18.01 -3.28 -5.81
CA HIS A 542 -19.40 -2.97 -5.50
C HIS A 542 -20.31 -3.00 -6.74
N PHE A 543 -19.88 -2.34 -7.82
CA PHE A 543 -20.72 -2.20 -9.02
C PHE A 543 -20.56 -3.36 -9.99
N GLY A 544 -19.38 -3.99 -10.07
CA GLY A 544 -19.05 -5.09 -10.98
C GLY A 544 -18.97 -4.69 -12.46
N ASP A 545 -19.86 -3.79 -12.89
CA ASP A 545 -19.96 -3.22 -14.23
C ASP A 545 -19.67 -1.72 -14.21
N PHE A 546 -18.90 -1.28 -15.20
CA PHE A 546 -18.53 0.13 -15.35
C PHE A 546 -19.72 0.99 -15.80
N ASN A 547 -20.64 0.46 -16.60
CA ASN A 547 -21.82 1.22 -17.02
C ASN A 547 -22.76 1.50 -15.83
N ALA A 548 -22.93 0.53 -14.93
CA ALA A 548 -23.64 0.72 -13.68
C ALA A 548 -23.03 1.86 -12.83
N LEU A 549 -21.71 1.90 -12.70
CA LEU A 549 -21.02 3.00 -12.00
C LEU A 549 -21.25 4.36 -12.68
N MET A 550 -21.21 4.42 -14.02
CA MET A 550 -21.41 5.65 -14.78
C MET A 550 -22.84 6.22 -14.67
N GLN A 551 -23.82 5.35 -14.39
CA GLN A 551 -25.24 5.71 -14.23
C GLN A 551 -25.64 5.91 -12.76
N ALA A 552 -24.74 5.61 -11.81
CA ALA A 552 -25.02 5.68 -10.38
C ALA A 552 -25.38 7.11 -9.93
N GLY A 553 -26.42 7.21 -9.11
CA GLY A 553 -26.83 8.43 -8.40
C GLY A 553 -26.38 8.44 -6.95
N MET A 554 -26.64 9.53 -6.23
CA MET A 554 -26.24 9.66 -4.81
C MET A 554 -26.79 8.55 -3.91
N SER A 555 -27.97 8.01 -4.21
CA SER A 555 -28.59 6.91 -3.46
C SER A 555 -27.85 5.59 -3.55
N ASP A 556 -27.04 5.38 -4.60
CA ASP A 556 -26.27 4.16 -4.80
C ASP A 556 -24.98 4.16 -3.97
N PHE A 557 -24.59 5.33 -3.44
CA PHE A 557 -23.44 5.48 -2.57
C PHE A 557 -23.83 5.73 -1.11
N ILE A 558 -24.88 6.52 -0.89
CA ILE A 558 -25.30 6.98 0.45
C ILE A 558 -26.75 6.63 0.68
N ARG A 559 -27.00 5.82 1.71
CA ARG A 559 -28.34 5.55 2.21
C ARG A 559 -28.68 6.53 3.33
N CYS A 560 -29.65 7.39 3.08
CA CYS A 560 -30.20 8.27 4.10
C CYS A 560 -31.26 7.53 4.94
N SER A 561 -31.13 7.57 6.26
CA SER A 561 -32.14 7.11 7.22
C SER A 561 -32.60 8.26 8.13
N GLY A 562 -33.81 8.14 8.66
CA GLY A 562 -34.40 9.09 9.60
C GLY A 562 -34.76 10.46 8.99
N MET A 563 -34.48 11.55 9.71
CA MET A 563 -34.81 12.92 9.29
C MET A 563 -33.56 13.82 9.24
N ARG A 564 -33.35 14.46 8.09
CA ARG A 564 -32.20 15.33 7.84
C ARG A 564 -32.18 16.51 8.82
N GLY A 565 -31.08 16.64 9.57
CA GLY A 565 -30.90 17.69 10.59
C GLY A 565 -31.22 17.26 12.02
N ILE A 566 -31.59 16.00 12.25
CA ILE A 566 -31.84 15.46 13.60
C ILE A 566 -30.70 14.53 14.01
N GLY A 567 -29.80 15.03 14.87
CA GLY A 567 -28.75 14.22 15.47
C GLY A 567 -29.25 13.33 16.61
N PRO A 568 -28.44 12.37 17.09
CA PRO A 568 -28.83 11.45 18.17
C PRO A 568 -29.28 12.18 19.44
N LYS A 569 -28.64 13.32 19.77
CA LYS A 569 -29.02 14.12 20.96
C LYS A 569 -30.43 14.69 20.88
N ILE A 570 -30.84 15.19 19.71
CA ILE A 570 -32.18 15.75 19.50
C ILE A 570 -33.21 14.62 19.49
N ALA A 571 -32.91 13.52 18.78
CA ALA A 571 -33.79 12.36 18.70
C ALA A 571 -34.05 11.73 20.09
N THR A 572 -32.99 11.46 20.85
CA THR A 572 -33.12 10.92 22.22
C THR A 572 -33.82 11.90 23.14
N ALA A 573 -33.45 13.19 23.12
CA ALA A 573 -34.09 14.18 23.99
C ALA A 573 -35.59 14.35 23.72
N LEU A 574 -36.02 14.27 22.45
CA LEU A 574 -37.43 14.37 22.08
C LEU A 574 -38.23 13.14 22.52
N VAL A 575 -37.69 11.93 22.30
CA VAL A 575 -38.33 10.67 22.74
C VAL A 575 -38.40 10.61 24.26
N ASP A 576 -37.31 10.96 24.96
CA ASP A 576 -37.25 11.00 26.42
C ASP A 576 -38.24 12.01 26.99
N TYR A 577 -38.38 13.18 26.36
CA TYR A 577 -39.34 14.19 26.77
C TYR A 577 -40.79 13.68 26.64
N LEU A 578 -41.13 13.07 25.50
CA LEU A 578 -42.45 12.51 25.25
C LEU A 578 -42.78 11.32 26.17
N ALA A 579 -41.77 10.52 26.54
CA ALA A 579 -41.93 9.40 27.47
C ALA A 579 -42.13 9.87 28.92
N LYS A 580 -41.45 10.94 29.33
CA LYS A 580 -41.59 11.53 30.68
C LYS A 580 -42.90 12.30 30.86
N HIS A 581 -43.57 12.70 29.78
CA HIS A 581 -44.77 13.53 29.83
C HIS A 581 -45.93 12.85 29.07
N PRO A 582 -46.52 11.77 29.62
CA PRO A 582 -47.59 11.01 28.98
C PRO A 582 -48.91 11.81 28.84
N ASP A 583 -49.14 12.80 29.71
CA ASP A 583 -50.39 13.56 29.82
C ASP A 583 -50.55 14.68 28.79
N VAL A 584 -49.50 14.98 28.02
CA VAL A 584 -49.51 15.99 26.93
C VAL A 584 -50.53 15.64 25.82
N ALA A 585 -51.06 14.42 25.81
CA ALA A 585 -52.12 13.99 24.90
C ALA A 585 -53.53 14.45 25.32
N ALA A 586 -53.71 15.02 26.52
CA ALA A 586 -55.04 15.40 27.03
C ALA A 586 -55.51 16.78 26.56
N ASP A 587 -54.61 17.68 26.17
CA ASP A 587 -54.97 18.97 25.57
C ASP A 587 -55.15 18.82 24.05
N ALA A 588 -56.40 18.55 23.68
CA ALA A 588 -56.87 18.18 22.36
C ALA A 588 -57.00 19.34 21.35
N ASP A 589 -56.02 20.25 21.25
CA ASP A 589 -56.10 21.38 20.29
C ASP A 589 -54.87 21.56 19.38
N LEU A 590 -53.90 20.64 19.38
CA LEU A 590 -52.76 20.67 18.44
C LEU A 590 -53.07 19.96 17.10
N THR A 591 -54.28 20.15 16.55
CA THR A 591 -54.73 19.50 15.32
C THR A 591 -54.24 20.18 14.04
N ALA A 592 -53.78 21.44 14.10
CA ALA A 592 -53.17 22.12 12.97
C ALA A 592 -51.65 21.90 12.93
N LYS A 593 -51.10 21.57 11.76
CA LYS A 593 -49.64 21.35 11.55
C LYS A 593 -48.78 22.52 12.05
N THR A 594 -49.30 23.74 12.03
CA THR A 594 -48.62 24.95 12.51
C THR A 594 -48.44 24.98 14.04
N ASP A 595 -49.40 24.44 14.79
CA ASP A 595 -49.38 24.51 16.25
C ASP A 595 -48.44 23.46 16.85
N LEU A 596 -48.33 22.29 16.19
CA LEU A 596 -47.39 21.23 16.60
C LEU A 596 -45.93 21.62 16.36
N ALA A 597 -45.61 22.32 15.26
CA ALA A 597 -44.25 22.77 14.97
C ALA A 597 -43.80 23.90 15.92
N ALA A 598 -44.72 24.82 16.25
CA ALA A 598 -44.49 25.85 17.26
C ALA A 598 -44.29 25.23 18.65
N TRP A 599 -45.11 24.26 19.02
CA TRP A 599 -44.98 23.50 20.26
C TRP A 599 -43.65 22.76 20.36
N LEU A 600 -43.24 22.02 19.32
CA LEU A 600 -41.94 21.33 19.27
C LEU A 600 -40.76 22.28 19.45
N THR A 601 -40.83 23.47 18.85
CA THR A 601 -39.81 24.51 19.02
C THR A 601 -39.78 25.06 20.45
N GLY A 602 -40.95 25.15 21.09
CA GLY A 602 -41.12 25.61 22.47
C GLY A 602 -40.60 24.66 23.56
N LEU A 603 -40.24 23.41 23.21
CA LEU A 603 -39.71 22.42 24.15
C LEU A 603 -38.31 22.74 24.71
N GLY A 604 -37.61 23.72 24.13
CA GLY A 604 -36.27 24.12 24.58
C GLY A 604 -35.17 23.08 24.30
N ILE A 605 -35.45 22.07 23.47
CA ILE A 605 -34.46 21.05 23.08
C ILE A 605 -33.39 21.71 22.19
N ARG A 606 -32.14 21.74 22.66
CA ARG A 606 -31.03 22.39 21.95
C ARG A 606 -30.85 21.80 20.55
N GLY A 607 -31.07 22.63 19.52
CA GLY A 607 -30.94 22.26 18.11
C GLY A 607 -32.27 21.93 17.40
N LEU A 608 -33.38 21.81 18.13
CA LEU A 608 -34.73 21.67 17.58
C LEU A 608 -35.29 23.06 17.21
N ASN A 609 -34.93 23.57 16.04
CA ASN A 609 -35.37 24.86 15.53
C ASN A 609 -36.66 24.75 14.69
N PRO A 610 -37.33 25.86 14.30
CA PRO A 610 -38.57 25.81 13.52
C PRO A 610 -38.48 24.99 12.22
N ASN A 611 -37.31 25.00 11.55
CA ASN A 611 -37.10 24.23 10.33
C ASN A 611 -37.03 22.72 10.60
N VAL A 612 -36.37 22.31 11.68
CA VAL A 612 -36.30 20.91 12.10
C VAL A 612 -37.66 20.45 12.61
N ALA A 613 -38.35 21.26 13.42
CA ALA A 613 -39.70 20.99 13.90
C ALA A 613 -40.70 20.84 12.74
N GLY A 614 -40.66 21.73 11.74
CA GLY A 614 -41.50 21.62 10.55
C GLY A 614 -41.34 20.28 9.82
N ARG A 615 -40.10 19.82 9.63
CA ARG A 615 -39.81 18.50 9.01
C ARG A 615 -40.33 17.32 9.84
N ILE A 616 -40.28 17.42 11.17
CA ILE A 616 -40.84 16.41 12.07
C ILE A 616 -42.35 16.34 11.87
N VAL A 617 -43.03 17.49 11.84
CA VAL A 617 -44.50 17.55 11.68
C VAL A 617 -44.96 17.11 10.29
N GLU A 618 -44.17 17.38 9.25
CA GLU A 618 -44.46 16.86 7.90
C GLU A 618 -44.52 15.33 7.87
N LYS A 619 -43.59 14.66 8.58
CA LYS A 619 -43.49 13.20 8.63
C LYS A 619 -44.38 12.57 9.71
N TYR A 620 -44.56 13.25 10.83
CA TYR A 620 -45.33 12.82 12.00
C TYR A 620 -46.33 13.92 12.38
N PRO A 621 -47.52 13.92 11.75
CA PRO A 621 -48.43 15.06 11.78
C PRO A 621 -49.15 15.28 13.12
N ASN A 622 -49.00 14.38 14.09
CA ASN A 622 -49.62 14.48 15.41
C ASN A 622 -48.73 13.83 16.49
N ILE A 623 -49.01 14.15 17.76
CA ILE A 623 -48.24 13.67 18.92
C ILE A 623 -48.31 12.13 19.03
N ALA A 624 -49.44 11.52 18.70
CA ALA A 624 -49.59 10.06 18.72
C ALA A 624 -48.65 9.37 17.71
N ALA A 625 -48.54 9.91 16.50
CA ALA A 625 -47.62 9.43 15.48
C ALA A 625 -46.15 9.66 15.88
N LEU A 626 -45.84 10.75 16.57
CA LEU A 626 -44.48 11.04 17.03
C LEU A 626 -44.05 10.14 18.22
N ARG A 627 -44.99 9.76 19.10
CA ARG A 627 -44.74 8.83 20.22
C ARG A 627 -44.51 7.39 19.77
N ALA A 628 -45.07 7.00 18.62
CA ALA A 628 -44.89 5.67 18.06
C ALA A 628 -43.50 5.45 17.43
N VAL A 629 -42.62 6.46 17.47
CA VAL A 629 -41.33 6.48 16.78
C VAL A 629 -40.21 6.45 17.81
N ASP A 630 -39.24 5.56 17.61
CA ASP A 630 -38.05 5.50 18.45
C ASP A 630 -36.99 6.54 18.03
N ALA A 631 -36.00 6.75 18.89
CA ALA A 631 -34.95 7.73 18.63
C ALA A 631 -34.14 7.39 17.37
N ASP A 632 -34.03 6.12 17.01
CA ASP A 632 -33.31 5.67 15.82
C ASP A 632 -34.05 6.01 14.52
N ALA A 633 -35.38 5.97 14.51
CA ALA A 633 -36.21 6.36 13.37
C ALA A 633 -36.30 7.88 13.17
N LEU A 634 -36.11 8.68 14.23
CA LEU A 634 -36.00 10.15 14.14
C LEU A 634 -34.61 10.59 13.67
N ARG A 635 -33.56 9.89 14.10
CA ARG A 635 -32.16 10.25 13.86
C ARG A 635 -31.81 10.23 12.38
N GLY A 636 -31.49 11.41 11.84
CA GLY A 636 -30.86 11.55 10.53
C GLY A 636 -29.50 10.87 10.51
N GLY A 637 -29.37 9.82 9.70
CA GLY A 637 -28.12 9.13 9.44
C GLY A 637 -27.83 9.06 7.95
N GLU A 638 -26.59 9.33 7.57
CA GLU A 638 -26.08 9.01 6.23
C GLU A 638 -25.19 7.79 6.40
N GLN A 639 -25.61 6.66 5.83
CA GLN A 639 -24.80 5.44 5.81
C GLN A 639 -24.14 5.32 4.45
N SER A 640 -22.80 5.29 4.45
CA SER A 640 -22.04 4.94 3.26
C SER A 640 -22.20 3.46 2.93
N LEU A 641 -22.48 3.15 1.67
CA LEU A 641 -22.66 1.78 1.16
C LEU A 641 -21.34 1.16 0.70
N ILE A 642 -20.30 1.98 0.50
CA ILE A 642 -18.99 1.57 -0.01
C ILE A 642 -17.93 2.14 0.92
N GLU A 643 -17.09 1.27 1.48
CA GLU A 643 -16.01 1.70 2.37
C GLU A 643 -15.10 2.74 1.70
N GLY A 644 -14.89 3.88 2.35
CA GLY A 644 -14.11 4.99 1.82
C GLY A 644 -14.87 5.96 0.89
N VAL A 645 -16.13 5.70 0.56
CA VAL A 645 -16.97 6.61 -0.26
C VAL A 645 -17.99 7.32 0.62
N GLY A 646 -17.61 8.45 1.20
CA GLY A 646 -18.53 9.35 1.91
C GLY A 646 -19.33 10.26 0.96
N PRO A 647 -20.24 11.09 1.49
CA PRO A 647 -21.08 11.98 0.68
C PRO A 647 -20.31 12.88 -0.29
N ILE A 648 -19.16 13.41 0.17
CA ILE A 648 -18.30 14.28 -0.65
C ILE A 648 -17.69 13.51 -1.84
N VAL A 649 -17.20 12.30 -1.60
CA VAL A 649 -16.60 11.46 -2.65
C VAL A 649 -17.67 11.00 -3.63
N ALA A 650 -18.84 10.60 -3.13
CA ALA A 650 -19.99 10.25 -3.95
C ALA A 650 -20.43 11.41 -4.86
N GLU A 651 -20.50 12.63 -4.32
CA GLU A 651 -20.82 13.83 -5.10
C GLU A 651 -19.80 14.07 -6.22
N HIS A 652 -18.50 13.89 -5.95
CA HIS A 652 -17.47 14.01 -6.97
C HIS A 652 -17.60 12.95 -8.08
N ILE A 653 -17.92 11.71 -7.73
CA ILE A 653 -18.15 10.62 -8.71
C ILE A 653 -19.35 10.94 -9.59
N VAL A 654 -20.50 11.25 -8.97
CA VAL A 654 -21.75 11.57 -9.69
C VAL A 654 -21.55 12.80 -10.57
N THR A 655 -20.91 13.85 -10.06
CA THR A 655 -20.64 15.07 -10.82
C THR A 655 -19.70 14.80 -12.00
N PHE A 656 -18.65 13.99 -11.80
CA PHE A 656 -17.71 13.62 -12.87
C PHE A 656 -18.43 12.91 -14.02
N PHE A 657 -19.28 11.92 -13.71
CA PHE A 657 -20.03 11.21 -14.74
C PHE A 657 -21.19 12.02 -15.30
N ALA A 658 -21.74 13.01 -14.60
CA ALA A 658 -22.75 13.90 -15.16
C ALA A 658 -22.18 14.81 -16.27
N GLN A 659 -20.87 15.03 -16.32
CA GLN A 659 -20.23 15.87 -17.32
C GLN A 659 -20.09 15.16 -18.68
N MET A 660 -20.73 15.73 -19.71
CA MET A 660 -20.77 15.16 -21.07
C MET A 660 -19.38 14.90 -21.65
N HIS A 661 -18.44 15.84 -21.51
CA HIS A 661 -17.08 15.67 -22.03
C HIS A 661 -16.33 14.48 -21.43
N ASN A 662 -16.56 14.13 -20.15
CA ASN A 662 -15.93 12.96 -19.53
C ASN A 662 -16.50 11.68 -20.15
N ARG A 663 -17.83 11.63 -20.35
CA ARG A 663 -18.49 10.50 -21.04
C ARG A 663 -17.99 10.33 -22.47
N GLU A 664 -17.76 11.42 -23.20
CA GLU A 664 -17.22 11.37 -24.57
C GLU A 664 -15.79 10.84 -24.62
N VAL A 665 -14.92 11.27 -23.69
CA VAL A 665 -13.54 10.72 -23.59
C VAL A 665 -13.58 9.24 -23.23
N ILE A 666 -14.41 8.85 -22.26
CA ILE A 666 -14.61 7.45 -21.87
C ILE A 666 -15.12 6.63 -23.05
N ALA A 667 -16.12 7.12 -23.79
CA ALA A 667 -16.65 6.43 -24.97
C ALA A 667 -15.55 6.20 -26.01
N ARG A 668 -14.69 7.20 -26.28
CA ARG A 668 -13.53 7.06 -27.19
C ARG A 668 -12.48 6.09 -26.67
N LEU A 669 -12.25 6.04 -25.36
CA LEU A 669 -11.32 5.09 -24.74
C LEU A 669 -11.82 3.65 -24.85
N LEU A 670 -13.13 3.43 -24.71
CA LEU A 670 -13.76 2.10 -24.81
C LEU A 670 -14.06 1.69 -26.27
N ASP A 671 -14.14 2.64 -27.20
CA ASP A 671 -14.40 2.36 -28.62
C ASP A 671 -13.30 1.44 -29.19
N PRO A 672 -13.65 0.24 -29.72
CA PRO A 672 -12.70 -0.70 -30.32
C PRO A 672 -11.82 -0.13 -31.44
N LYS A 673 -12.29 0.92 -32.13
CA LYS A 673 -11.59 1.57 -33.24
C LYS A 673 -10.63 2.67 -32.79
N ILE A 674 -10.76 3.16 -31.56
CA ILE A 674 -9.93 4.25 -31.02
C ILE A 674 -9.05 3.72 -29.89
N GLY A 675 -9.58 3.65 -28.67
CA GLY A 675 -8.82 3.20 -27.50
C GLY A 675 -8.78 1.68 -27.39
N GLY A 676 -9.90 1.00 -27.68
CA GLY A 676 -10.04 -0.44 -27.55
C GLY A 676 -9.76 -0.98 -26.15
N ILE A 677 -9.94 -0.15 -25.11
CA ILE A 677 -9.67 -0.54 -23.74
C ILE A 677 -10.74 -1.52 -23.28
N HIS A 678 -10.31 -2.63 -22.72
CA HIS A 678 -11.16 -3.70 -22.24
C HIS A 678 -10.55 -4.43 -21.04
N TRP A 679 -11.41 -5.12 -20.31
CA TRP A 679 -11.09 -5.96 -19.16
C TRP A 679 -12.02 -7.18 -19.17
N ARG A 680 -11.66 -8.26 -18.48
CA ARG A 680 -12.53 -9.45 -18.35
C ARG A 680 -13.71 -9.15 -17.42
N GLU A 681 -14.93 -9.45 -17.85
CA GLU A 681 -16.13 -9.43 -16.98
C GLU A 681 -15.98 -10.50 -15.89
N GLY A 682 -16.13 -10.11 -14.61
CA GLY A 682 -15.91 -10.96 -13.44
C GLY A 682 -14.47 -11.00 -12.89
N GLY A 683 -13.59 -10.10 -13.34
CA GLY A 683 -12.16 -10.15 -13.09
C GLY A 683 -11.69 -9.71 -11.69
N ASN A 684 -11.72 -10.64 -10.73
CA ASN A 684 -10.74 -10.71 -9.64
C ASN A 684 -9.93 -12.02 -9.65
N GLN A 685 -9.93 -12.76 -10.76
CA GLN A 685 -9.04 -13.90 -10.97
C GLN A 685 -7.99 -13.56 -12.03
N ALA A 686 -6.74 -13.51 -11.58
CA ALA A 686 -5.55 -13.25 -12.36
C ALA A 686 -5.34 -14.28 -13.50
N HIS A 687 -4.57 -13.85 -14.49
CA HIS A 687 -4.17 -14.58 -15.68
C HIS A 687 -3.44 -15.89 -15.39
N ALA A 688 -4.18 -17.00 -15.35
CA ALA A 688 -3.67 -18.28 -15.82
C ALA A 688 -3.89 -18.34 -17.35
N ASP A 689 -2.80 -18.52 -18.10
CA ASP A 689 -2.67 -19.36 -19.31
C ASP A 689 -1.65 -18.79 -20.30
N SER A 690 -0.41 -19.33 -20.27
CA SER A 690 0.26 -19.93 -21.44
C SER A 690 1.69 -20.41 -21.11
N ASN A 691 1.82 -21.64 -20.59
CA ASN A 691 2.78 -22.67 -21.04
C ASN A 691 2.81 -23.87 -20.07
N THR A 692 2.05 -24.92 -20.43
CA THR A 692 2.39 -26.33 -20.13
C THR A 692 3.75 -26.65 -20.77
N CYS A 693 4.68 -27.44 -20.21
CA CYS A 693 4.53 -28.74 -19.54
C CYS A 693 5.88 -29.14 -18.88
N VAL A 694 5.87 -29.60 -17.62
CA VAL A 694 6.46 -30.88 -17.18
C VAL A 694 5.65 -31.36 -15.97
N SER A 695 5.11 -32.56 -16.10
CA SER A 695 4.24 -33.26 -15.16
C SER A 695 5.01 -33.92 -14.02
N GLY A 696 4.47 -33.85 -12.79
CA GLY A 696 4.58 -34.94 -11.83
C GLY A 696 4.91 -34.55 -10.39
N LEU A 697 3.90 -34.08 -9.64
CA LEU A 697 3.46 -34.54 -8.30
C LEU A 697 2.82 -33.38 -7.53
N ASN A 698 1.48 -33.36 -7.49
CA ASN A 698 0.71 -33.34 -6.24
C ASN A 698 -0.78 -33.25 -6.55
N ALA A 699 -1.46 -34.37 -6.26
CA ALA A 699 -2.89 -34.49 -6.27
C ALA A 699 -3.45 -33.95 -4.94
N PHE A 700 -4.03 -32.76 -4.98
CA PHE A 700 -5.22 -32.43 -4.20
C PHE A 700 -6.14 -31.65 -5.12
N ALA A 701 -7.08 -32.39 -5.72
CA ALA A 701 -7.97 -31.91 -6.76
C ALA A 701 -8.92 -30.85 -6.19
N ALA A 702 -8.74 -29.62 -6.66
CA ALA A 702 -9.81 -28.67 -6.86
C ALA A 702 -10.75 -29.24 -7.95
N THR A 703 -11.96 -29.63 -7.57
CA THR A 703 -13.03 -29.95 -8.53
C THR A 703 -13.64 -28.67 -9.08
N LYS A 704 -13.60 -28.50 -10.40
CA LYS A 704 -14.39 -27.50 -11.15
C LYS A 704 -15.89 -27.73 -10.90
N PRO A 705 -16.74 -26.70 -10.89
CA PRO A 705 -18.18 -26.90 -10.72
C PRO A 705 -18.76 -27.59 -11.96
N HIS A 706 -19.14 -28.85 -11.79
CA HIS A 706 -20.15 -29.47 -12.64
C HIS A 706 -21.52 -28.86 -12.31
N ALA A 707 -22.34 -28.76 -13.35
CA ALA A 707 -23.71 -28.28 -13.29
C ALA A 707 -24.53 -28.98 -12.19
N GLY A 708 -25.29 -28.19 -11.43
CA GLY A 708 -26.34 -28.69 -10.53
C GLY A 708 -25.95 -28.85 -9.05
N VAL A 709 -25.44 -27.80 -8.39
CA VAL A 709 -25.42 -27.77 -6.91
C VAL A 709 -26.67 -27.02 -6.46
N MET A 710 -27.64 -27.74 -5.86
CA MET A 710 -28.70 -27.11 -5.09
C MET A 710 -28.04 -26.24 -4.02
N GLN A 711 -28.31 -24.93 -4.03
CA GLN A 711 -27.99 -24.05 -2.92
C GLN A 711 -29.06 -24.26 -1.84
N PRO A 712 -28.79 -25.05 -0.78
CA PRO A 712 -29.83 -25.54 0.13
C PRO A 712 -30.48 -24.40 0.94
N LEU A 713 -29.83 -23.24 1.01
CA LEU A 713 -30.30 -22.05 1.73
C LEU A 713 -30.55 -20.86 0.80
N ALA A 714 -30.64 -21.06 -0.52
CA ALA A 714 -30.94 -20.00 -1.48
C ALA A 714 -32.20 -19.22 -1.11
N GLY A 715 -32.06 -17.89 -1.01
CA GLY A 715 -33.16 -16.98 -0.71
C GLY A 715 -33.57 -16.91 0.77
N LYS A 716 -32.94 -17.70 1.66
CA LYS A 716 -33.21 -17.66 3.10
C LYS A 716 -32.47 -16.53 3.80
N ILE A 717 -33.15 -15.79 4.67
CA ILE A 717 -32.59 -14.67 5.42
C ILE A 717 -32.22 -15.10 6.84
N PHE A 718 -30.93 -15.02 7.16
CA PHE A 718 -30.40 -15.32 8.48
C PHE A 718 -30.02 -14.04 9.22
N VAL A 719 -30.24 -14.03 10.53
CA VAL A 719 -29.66 -13.05 11.46
C VAL A 719 -28.86 -13.81 12.49
N ILE A 720 -27.73 -13.26 12.91
CA ILE A 720 -26.84 -13.91 13.88
C ILE A 720 -26.72 -13.03 15.12
N THR A 721 -26.97 -13.60 16.31
CA THR A 721 -26.89 -12.90 17.59
C THR A 721 -26.25 -13.78 18.68
N GLY A 722 -25.80 -13.16 19.77
CA GLY A 722 -25.10 -13.85 20.86
C GLY A 722 -23.63 -14.18 20.59
N LYS A 723 -22.97 -14.73 21.61
CA LYS A 723 -21.61 -15.26 21.60
C LYS A 723 -21.64 -16.69 21.06
N LEU A 724 -20.84 -16.93 20.01
CA LEU A 724 -20.82 -18.18 19.27
C LEU A 724 -19.48 -18.90 19.47
N SER A 725 -19.45 -20.20 19.23
CA SER A 725 -18.25 -21.04 19.37
C SER A 725 -17.18 -20.75 18.29
N ARG A 726 -17.61 -20.26 17.13
CA ARG A 726 -16.76 -19.89 15.98
C ARG A 726 -16.87 -18.38 15.67
N PRO A 727 -15.86 -17.76 15.03
CA PRO A 727 -15.95 -16.38 14.58
C PRO A 727 -17.21 -16.15 13.74
N ARG A 728 -17.96 -15.09 14.08
CA ARG A 728 -19.24 -14.79 13.42
C ARG A 728 -19.09 -14.58 11.90
N ASP A 729 -17.93 -14.10 11.44
CA ASP A 729 -17.68 -13.87 10.02
C ASP A 729 -17.45 -15.16 9.23
N ASP A 730 -16.93 -16.22 9.85
CA ASP A 730 -16.80 -17.54 9.24
C ASP A 730 -18.17 -18.18 9.02
N ILE A 731 -19.05 -18.10 10.02
CA ILE A 731 -20.44 -18.59 9.92
C ILE A 731 -21.22 -17.78 8.86
N LYS A 732 -20.96 -16.46 8.74
CA LYS A 732 -21.55 -15.65 7.66
C LYS A 732 -21.04 -16.09 6.29
N ALA A 733 -19.76 -16.39 6.16
CA ALA A 733 -19.17 -16.85 4.91
C ALA A 733 -19.76 -18.22 4.51
N GLU A 734 -19.89 -19.14 5.47
CA GLU A 734 -20.49 -20.47 5.29
C GLU A 734 -21.97 -20.38 4.84
N LEU A 735 -22.79 -19.58 5.54
CA LEU A 735 -24.18 -19.34 5.18
C LEU A 735 -24.34 -18.69 3.79
N ARG A 736 -23.45 -17.75 3.44
CA ARG A 736 -23.46 -17.08 2.12
C ARG A 736 -23.02 -18.02 1.01
N ALA A 737 -22.03 -18.87 1.25
CA ALA A 737 -21.58 -19.89 0.30
C ALA A 737 -22.71 -20.88 -0.05
N MET A 738 -23.64 -21.11 0.88
CA MET A 738 -24.83 -21.96 0.68
C MET A 738 -26.06 -21.21 0.12
N GLY A 739 -25.91 -19.94 -0.26
CA GLY A 739 -26.96 -19.13 -0.91
C GLY A 739 -27.83 -18.29 0.04
N ALA A 740 -27.53 -18.28 1.35
CA ALA A 740 -28.32 -17.55 2.34
C ALA A 740 -27.90 -16.07 2.43
N LYS A 741 -28.87 -15.19 2.70
CA LYS A 741 -28.64 -13.76 2.94
C LYS A 741 -28.53 -13.47 4.42
N VAL A 742 -27.34 -13.08 4.90
CA VAL A 742 -27.14 -12.73 6.32
C VAL A 742 -27.31 -11.23 6.56
N THR A 743 -28.19 -10.85 7.47
CA THR A 743 -28.54 -9.46 7.81
C THR A 743 -28.28 -9.15 9.29
N GLY A 744 -28.18 -7.85 9.64
CA GLY A 744 -27.81 -7.40 10.98
C GLY A 744 -28.95 -7.23 11.98
N SER A 745 -30.20 -7.25 11.50
CA SER A 745 -31.41 -6.96 12.29
C SER A 745 -32.54 -7.95 11.99
N VAL A 746 -33.28 -8.34 13.03
CA VAL A 746 -34.44 -9.23 12.91
C VAL A 746 -35.66 -8.44 12.41
N SER A 747 -36.32 -8.97 11.37
CA SER A 747 -37.55 -8.43 10.77
C SER A 747 -38.56 -9.56 10.51
N ARG A 748 -39.79 -9.23 10.08
CA ARG A 748 -40.79 -10.25 9.67
C ARG A 748 -40.35 -11.11 8.49
N ASN A 749 -39.39 -10.62 7.68
CA ASN A 749 -38.85 -11.35 6.53
C ASN A 749 -37.63 -12.21 6.90
N THR A 750 -37.21 -12.22 8.17
CA THR A 750 -36.12 -13.08 8.62
C THR A 750 -36.63 -14.51 8.74
N ASP A 751 -36.03 -15.44 8.01
CA ASP A 751 -36.40 -16.87 8.09
C ASP A 751 -35.85 -17.51 9.36
N TYR A 752 -34.59 -17.21 9.71
CA TYR A 752 -33.89 -17.84 10.83
C TYR A 752 -33.05 -16.86 11.65
N LEU A 753 -33.10 -16.99 12.98
CA LEU A 753 -32.17 -16.35 13.90
C LEU A 753 -31.22 -17.41 14.47
N LEU A 754 -29.93 -17.34 14.14
CA LEU A 754 -28.90 -18.11 14.85
C LEU A 754 -28.55 -17.40 16.16
N ALA A 755 -28.86 -18.02 17.29
CA ALA A 755 -28.65 -17.47 18.62
C ALA A 755 -27.62 -18.29 19.40
N GLY A 756 -26.52 -17.64 19.77
CA GLY A 756 -25.57 -18.15 20.77
C GLY A 756 -25.86 -17.61 22.18
N ASP A 757 -24.94 -17.83 23.12
CA ASP A 757 -25.07 -17.36 24.50
C ASP A 757 -25.20 -15.82 24.55
N ASP A 758 -25.96 -15.27 25.52
CA ASP A 758 -26.23 -13.82 25.62
C ASP A 758 -26.82 -13.18 24.33
N ALA A 759 -27.74 -13.89 23.66
CA ALA A 759 -28.41 -13.45 22.44
C ALA A 759 -29.18 -12.11 22.54
N GLY A 760 -29.51 -11.68 23.77
CA GLY A 760 -30.03 -10.34 24.10
C GLY A 760 -31.34 -9.96 23.38
N SER A 761 -31.54 -8.66 23.16
CA SER A 761 -32.77 -8.07 22.62
C SER A 761 -33.21 -8.55 21.22
N LYS A 762 -32.31 -9.20 20.46
CA LYS A 762 -32.64 -9.80 19.15
C LYS A 762 -33.37 -11.13 19.28
N LEU A 763 -33.13 -11.88 20.36
CA LEU A 763 -33.87 -13.11 20.66
C LEU A 763 -35.32 -12.80 21.02
N GLU A 764 -35.53 -11.80 21.89
CA GLU A 764 -36.86 -11.30 22.26
C GLU A 764 -37.63 -10.76 21.04
N LYS A 765 -36.93 -10.04 20.15
CA LYS A 765 -37.49 -9.54 18.89
C LYS A 765 -37.84 -10.66 17.89
N ALA A 766 -37.07 -11.75 17.84
CA ALA A 766 -37.41 -12.90 17.02
C ALA A 766 -38.64 -13.67 17.56
N ALA A 767 -38.72 -13.84 18.88
CA ALA A 767 -39.86 -14.49 19.53
C ALA A 767 -41.18 -13.72 19.29
N SER A 768 -41.17 -12.39 19.43
CA SER A 768 -42.36 -11.55 19.17
C SER A 768 -42.79 -11.50 17.70
N LEU A 769 -41.89 -11.79 16.76
CA LEU A 769 -42.15 -11.81 15.32
C LEU A 769 -42.39 -13.23 14.76
N GLY A 770 -42.35 -14.26 15.61
CA GLY A 770 -42.51 -15.66 15.20
C GLY A 770 -41.37 -16.20 14.33
N VAL A 771 -40.20 -15.57 14.37
CA VAL A 771 -39.02 -15.98 13.59
C VAL A 771 -38.37 -17.20 14.25
N ARG A 772 -38.03 -18.21 13.45
CA ARG A 772 -37.47 -19.47 13.96
C ARG A 772 -36.05 -19.25 14.49
N VAL A 773 -35.83 -19.58 15.76
CA VAL A 773 -34.52 -19.51 16.40
C VAL A 773 -33.80 -20.85 16.23
N LEU A 774 -32.52 -20.81 15.88
CA LEU A 774 -31.64 -21.96 15.71
C LEU A 774 -30.44 -21.85 16.65
N THR A 775 -30.03 -22.97 17.20
CA THR A 775 -28.71 -23.16 17.84
C THR A 775 -27.65 -23.54 16.80
N GLU A 776 -26.37 -23.43 17.16
CA GLU A 776 -25.26 -23.85 16.27
C GLU A 776 -25.33 -25.33 15.89
N ILE A 777 -25.80 -26.18 16.81
CA ILE A 777 -25.99 -27.62 16.56
C ILE A 777 -27.12 -27.85 15.55
N GLU A 778 -28.22 -27.10 15.65
CA GLU A 778 -29.33 -27.19 14.71
C GLU A 778 -28.97 -26.62 13.34
N LEU A 779 -28.16 -25.57 13.30
CA LEU A 779 -27.61 -25.05 12.06
C LEU A 779 -26.75 -26.11 11.36
N ALA A 780 -25.86 -26.78 12.09
CA ALA A 780 -25.04 -27.86 11.54
C ALA A 780 -25.90 -29.01 10.97
N ARG A 781 -27.03 -29.33 11.60
CA ARG A 781 -27.99 -30.32 11.08
C ARG A 781 -28.74 -29.86 9.83
N ILE A 782 -29.01 -28.57 9.70
CA ILE A 782 -29.64 -28.01 8.48
C ILE A 782 -28.64 -27.99 7.33
N ILE A 783 -27.36 -27.75 7.64
CA ILE A 783 -26.26 -27.71 6.68
C ILE A 783 -25.85 -29.11 6.20
N ASN A 784 -25.86 -30.12 7.08
CA ASN A 784 -25.43 -31.49 6.78
C ASN A 784 -26.57 -32.44 6.33
N ARG A 785 -27.68 -31.93 5.80
CA ARG A 785 -28.73 -32.80 5.23
C ARG A 785 -28.36 -33.23 3.80
N ASP A 786 -27.62 -34.31 3.72
CA ASP A 786 -27.85 -35.51 2.90
C ASP A 786 -26.80 -36.56 3.34
N GLU A 787 -27.19 -37.47 4.23
CA GLU A 787 -26.70 -38.87 4.20
C GLU A 787 -27.49 -39.65 3.16
#